data_AF-A0A8C5QBM8-F1
#
_entry.id   AF-A0A8C5QBM8-F1
#
_cell.length_a   1.000
_cell.length_b   1.000
_cell.length_c   1.000
_cell.angle_alpha   90.00
_cell.angle_beta   90.00
_cell.angle_gamma   90.00
#
_symmetry.space_group_name_H-M   'P 1'
#
loop_
_entity.id
_entity.type
_entity.pdbx_description
1 polymer ?
#
loop_
_entity_poly.entity_id
_entity_poly.type
_entity_poly.pdbx_seq_one_letter_code
_entity_poly.pdbx_strand_id
1 'polypeptide(L)'
;MDPATLSLQTITRLKWKLVDVFETNVNDLVKETRSFIKREILDTLDNIHNPAEKVVRLLDLIIHEGESACETFLGRLLSLAPGIPNLNSLSAEFPERKRENFRDLLAQLDMTQYTESKLTLKSVLNISKNNLKKIECQNLQDAPWYFLRKLIALNQTARNMRHEEMNIECISDNIDDDLLTYYDNDSIIKNASSSLHPLDVMCALLHCSDHFLQQEIVSKMSMCQFAVPLLLPAGDGTYCTLMLWAMRDIVKRWRPHSLADSKGFMEDNVVNVPMPTFSFVRLGKTKLSKSKILNQVLSQDQQHLDFFIHDNMQGGNIERKISNGLVEMSWYFPSGSDSSDIFSEPIAVTNLRGDLESNWNQFSFLTRVSSAVFIFTESIGEREIRVLSKCDNSSTKYYFIISPNPGSDVRETIRRLNKIKSVLKLEGNNIILRRPNDNDTDLVRKIQSSIKSRENYSKIISVQTMDTLRLGICVDEGSEDFRRARQHAERITEAIRDVIVYKKETLALQGDLWKQLSKTEKEMCRMKNQGAKSGSEYENELKEKWVSLYAKRCNHYRHGPPIGIMSFIAAIITFSDIEKHYFLKWMKLNLDSIIQKNLSELRKEYQEKSKKEIKNKEELKHLEQKIYDSSLGIEHFLRETGQVYEAECAMSKEQKISIMKPYNQLPGIAADLLLDGFPLELIDGEVSNIPMQWITDILTELDTKTGGRCRMRVISVLGVHSTGKSTLLNTMFGLQFPVASGRCNRGAFMTLVRVEENFIAELGCDLILVIDTEGLKAPELASLVDSYEHDNELATLVIGLSDITIINMAMENTAEIKDILQIVIHAFLRMKAIGKKPKCLFVHQNVSDVSANQNNKRDTKKLLELLDEMTKVAANMENISESTTFNSIIDYDPDNNNWYVPGLWHGVPPMASVNHGYSETVYELKMSLCEYLKTCKSLNKPHSIKDFITWIDSLWNAVKHEKFIFSFRNSLEAEAYKKLSIRFSQWEWDFTKAVYSRVSDTDAD
;
A
#
# COMPACT_ATOMS: atom_id res chain seq x y z
N MET A 1 23.44 22.99 0.53
CA MET A 1 23.37 24.26 1.28
C MET A 1 23.93 24.01 2.68
N ASP A 2 24.60 25.02 3.25
CA ASP A 2 25.63 24.86 4.27
C ASP A 2 25.11 24.32 5.64
N PRO A 3 25.60 23.17 6.15
CA PRO A 3 25.17 22.50 7.38
C PRO A 3 25.34 23.25 8.72
N ALA A 4 25.71 24.54 8.70
CA ALA A 4 26.54 25.14 9.76
C ALA A 4 25.82 26.13 10.71
N THR A 5 24.53 25.97 11.09
CA THR A 5 23.84 26.94 12.00
C THR A 5 22.86 26.38 13.04
N LEU A 6 22.86 25.08 13.34
CA LEU A 6 21.88 24.47 14.25
C LEU A 6 22.06 24.91 15.72
N SER A 7 23.30 24.95 16.20
CA SER A 7 23.65 25.34 17.57
C SER A 7 23.38 26.83 17.78
N LEU A 8 23.72 27.66 16.79
CA LEU A 8 23.41 29.09 16.77
C LEU A 8 21.90 29.34 16.84
N GLN A 9 21.10 28.65 16.02
CA GLN A 9 19.64 28.75 16.06
C GLN A 9 19.09 28.31 17.42
N THR A 10 19.67 27.26 18.00
CA THR A 10 19.29 26.75 19.33
C THR A 10 19.55 27.80 20.41
N ILE A 11 20.75 28.39 20.48
CA ILE A 11 21.06 29.44 21.46
C ILE A 11 20.19 30.67 21.24
N THR A 12 20.00 31.10 20.00
CA THR A 12 19.14 32.25 19.67
C THR A 12 17.70 32.04 20.14
N ARG A 13 17.19 30.81 20.00
CA ARG A 13 15.85 30.40 20.44
C ARG A 13 15.74 30.31 21.96
N LEU A 14 16.72 29.67 22.60
CA LEU A 14 16.76 29.43 24.06
C LEU A 14 17.29 30.62 24.84
N LYS A 15 17.72 31.70 24.17
CA LYS A 15 18.42 32.84 24.77
C LYS A 15 17.82 33.30 26.08
N TRP A 16 16.51 33.51 26.12
CA TRP A 16 15.82 33.99 27.32
C TRP A 16 15.59 32.91 28.38
N LYS A 17 15.40 31.65 27.98
CA LYS A 17 15.38 30.53 28.95
C LYS A 17 16.74 30.35 29.61
N LEU A 18 17.82 30.55 28.85
CA LEU A 18 19.19 30.56 29.38
C LEU A 18 19.40 31.76 30.32
N VAL A 19 18.86 32.94 30.00
CA VAL A 19 18.88 34.09 30.92
C VAL A 19 18.15 33.76 32.22
N ASP A 20 16.94 33.21 32.17
CA ASP A 20 16.18 32.81 33.37
C ASP A 20 16.94 31.77 34.22
N VAL A 21 17.71 30.88 33.59
CA VAL A 21 18.52 29.86 34.28
C VAL A 21 19.77 30.45 34.93
N PHE A 22 20.43 31.39 34.25
CA PHE A 22 21.76 31.88 34.63
C PHE A 22 21.78 33.28 35.26
N GLU A 23 20.65 33.98 35.36
CA GLU A 23 20.56 35.28 36.03
C GLU A 23 21.11 35.23 37.47
N THR A 24 20.97 34.10 38.15
CA THR A 24 21.48 33.88 39.51
C THR A 24 22.91 33.31 39.57
N ASN A 25 23.47 32.82 38.44
CA ASN A 25 24.77 32.11 38.36
C ASN A 25 25.64 32.59 37.17
N VAL A 26 25.67 33.90 36.90
CA VAL A 26 26.36 34.48 35.74
C VAL A 26 27.87 34.19 35.73
N ASN A 27 28.51 34.14 36.89
CA ASN A 27 29.96 33.92 37.01
C ASN A 27 30.38 32.52 36.57
N ASP A 28 29.55 31.51 36.83
CA ASP A 28 29.79 30.14 36.38
C ASP A 28 29.67 30.07 34.85
N LEU A 29 28.67 30.76 34.27
CA LEU A 29 28.51 30.85 32.82
C LEU A 29 29.69 31.53 32.12
N VAL A 30 30.23 32.60 32.71
CA VAL A 30 31.42 33.31 32.19
C VAL A 30 32.68 32.44 32.31
N LYS A 31 32.80 31.61 33.35
CA LYS A 31 33.93 30.68 33.50
C LYS A 31 33.96 29.65 32.37
N GLU A 32 32.79 29.13 32.00
CA GLU A 32 32.66 28.15 30.92
C GLU A 32 32.99 28.68 29.53
N THR A 33 32.86 29.99 29.30
CA THR A 33 33.12 30.60 27.99
C THR A 33 34.56 31.07 27.79
N ARG A 34 35.35 31.17 28.86
CA ARG A 34 36.76 31.65 28.84
C ARG A 34 37.72 30.87 27.95
N SER A 35 37.42 29.63 27.60
CA SER A 35 38.34 28.80 26.81
C SER A 35 38.15 28.93 25.31
N PHE A 36 37.03 29.50 24.84
CA PHE A 36 36.71 29.60 23.41
C PHE A 36 36.23 30.99 23.00
N ILE A 37 36.00 31.91 23.94
CA ILE A 37 35.84 33.34 23.69
C ILE A 37 37.10 34.07 24.15
N LYS A 38 37.60 35.00 23.32
CA LYS A 38 38.79 35.79 23.62
C LYS A 38 38.59 36.62 24.90
N ARG A 39 39.62 36.66 25.75
CA ARG A 39 39.60 37.36 27.04
C ARG A 39 39.26 38.84 26.92
N GLU A 40 39.82 39.52 25.93
CA GLU A 40 39.55 40.95 25.62
C GLU A 40 38.06 41.23 25.34
N ILE A 41 37.35 40.25 24.78
CA ILE A 41 35.91 40.35 24.49
C ILE A 41 35.09 40.12 25.75
N LEU A 42 35.51 39.19 26.63
CA LEU A 42 34.86 38.93 27.92
C LEU A 42 35.02 40.10 28.90
N ASP A 43 36.14 40.82 28.85
CA ASP A 43 36.39 42.00 29.69
C ASP A 43 35.36 43.12 29.41
N THR A 44 34.70 43.13 28.24
CA THR A 44 33.60 44.07 27.94
C THR A 44 32.34 43.84 28.80
N LEU A 45 32.21 42.67 29.43
CA LEU A 45 31.09 42.31 30.30
C LEU A 45 31.27 42.79 31.75
N ASP A 46 32.46 43.27 32.14
CA ASP A 46 32.74 43.68 33.52
C ASP A 46 32.06 45.00 33.91
N ASN A 47 31.68 45.82 32.91
CA ASN A 47 30.94 47.08 33.11
C ASN A 47 29.41 46.91 33.22
N ILE A 48 28.88 45.69 33.08
CA ILE A 48 27.43 45.43 33.14
C ILE A 48 27.06 44.93 34.55
N HIS A 49 26.31 45.74 35.30
CA HIS A 49 25.89 45.42 36.67
C HIS A 49 24.62 44.57 36.75
N ASN A 50 23.77 44.60 35.72
CA ASN A 50 22.55 43.78 35.67
C ASN A 50 22.90 42.34 35.26
N PRO A 51 22.67 41.32 36.11
CA PRO A 51 23.00 39.93 35.81
C PRO A 51 22.32 39.39 34.55
N ALA A 52 21.04 39.69 34.35
CA ALA A 52 20.29 39.25 33.17
C ALA A 52 20.85 39.90 31.88
N GLU A 53 21.19 41.18 31.93
CA GLU A 53 21.78 41.91 30.80
C GLU A 53 23.18 41.39 30.47
N LYS A 54 23.96 41.01 31.49
CA LYS A 54 25.28 40.40 31.34
C LYS A 54 25.20 39.04 30.64
N VAL A 55 24.21 38.21 30.99
CA VAL A 55 23.96 36.92 30.30
C VAL A 55 23.50 37.14 28.85
N VAL A 56 22.58 38.08 28.61
CA VAL A 56 22.12 38.43 27.25
C VAL A 56 23.30 38.81 26.35
N ARG A 57 24.18 39.69 26.84
CA ARG A 57 25.34 40.17 26.09
C ARG A 57 26.34 39.05 25.84
N LEU A 58 26.58 38.17 26.81
CA LEU A 58 27.44 37.00 26.64
C LEU A 58 26.89 36.05 25.57
N LEU A 59 25.58 35.79 25.56
CA LEU A 59 24.95 34.95 24.54
C LEU A 59 25.03 35.57 23.14
N ASP A 60 24.91 36.90 23.02
CA ASP A 60 25.10 37.60 21.75
C ASP A 60 26.54 37.50 21.23
N LEU A 61 27.53 37.55 22.13
CA LEU A 61 28.93 37.35 21.77
C LEU A 61 29.18 35.91 21.28
N ILE A 62 28.61 34.90 21.95
CA ILE A 62 28.72 33.49 21.51
C ILE A 62 28.10 33.31 20.12
N ILE A 63 26.92 33.90 19.88
CA ILE A 63 26.26 33.88 18.58
C ILE A 63 27.13 34.56 17.50
N HIS A 64 27.78 35.67 17.84
CA HIS A 64 28.64 36.41 16.92
C HIS A 64 29.94 35.67 16.55
N GLU A 65 30.52 34.88 17.46
CA GLU A 65 31.70 34.03 17.18
C GLU A 65 31.38 32.85 16.24
N GLY A 66 30.10 32.58 15.97
CA GLY A 66 29.65 31.61 14.97
C GLY A 66 29.34 30.23 15.54
N GLU A 67 29.03 29.29 14.64
CA GLU A 67 28.46 27.98 14.98
C GLU A 67 29.36 27.11 15.86
N SER A 68 30.67 27.09 15.60
CA SER A 68 31.61 26.27 16.38
C SER A 68 31.69 26.72 17.85
N ALA A 69 31.60 28.04 18.10
CA ALA A 69 31.52 28.57 19.45
C ALA A 69 30.17 28.23 20.12
N CYS A 70 29.07 28.27 19.36
CA CYS A 70 27.75 27.86 19.82
C CYS A 70 27.69 26.37 20.18
N GLU A 71 28.26 25.50 19.36
CA GLU A 71 28.33 24.05 19.57
C GLU A 71 29.16 23.73 20.83
N THR A 72 30.36 24.32 20.94
CA THR A 72 31.23 24.17 22.12
C THR A 72 30.53 24.64 23.40
N PHE A 73 29.79 25.74 23.33
CA PHE A 73 29.04 26.25 24.48
C PHE A 73 27.91 25.31 24.90
N LEU A 74 27.10 24.81 23.97
CA LEU A 74 26.01 23.87 24.28
C LEU A 74 26.54 22.56 24.86
N GLY A 75 27.64 22.01 24.33
CA GLY A 75 28.28 20.80 24.87
C GLY A 75 28.77 20.97 26.31
N ARG A 76 29.28 22.16 26.67
CA ARG A 76 29.63 22.47 28.07
C ARG A 76 28.41 22.60 28.96
N LEU A 77 27.37 23.27 28.49
CA LEU A 77 26.11 23.37 29.23
C LEU A 77 25.49 21.99 29.48
N LEU A 78 25.63 21.04 28.56
CA LEU A 78 25.24 19.65 28.76
C LEU A 78 26.00 18.98 29.89
N SER A 79 27.32 19.17 29.96
CA SER A 79 28.13 18.61 31.06
C SER A 79 27.75 19.16 32.44
N LEU A 80 27.24 20.40 32.50
CA LEU A 80 26.80 21.06 33.73
C LEU A 80 25.33 20.80 34.09
N ALA A 81 24.54 20.32 33.14
CA ALA A 81 23.10 20.09 33.29
C ALA A 81 22.72 19.23 34.53
N PRO A 82 23.46 18.17 34.90
CA PRO A 82 23.12 17.38 36.10
C PRO A 82 23.21 18.17 37.42
N GLY A 83 24.03 19.22 37.48
CA GLY A 83 24.23 20.05 38.67
C GLY A 83 23.31 21.26 38.80
N ILE A 84 22.52 21.59 37.75
CA ILE A 84 21.65 22.77 37.70
C ILE A 84 20.22 22.33 37.33
N PRO A 85 19.26 22.33 38.28
CA PRO A 85 17.92 21.75 38.07
C PRO A 85 17.16 22.31 36.85
N ASN A 86 17.19 23.64 36.66
CA ASN A 86 16.50 24.30 35.55
C ASN A 86 17.23 24.16 34.20
N LEU A 87 18.53 23.82 34.21
CA LEU A 87 19.30 23.56 33.00
C LEU A 87 19.08 22.13 32.50
N ASN A 88 18.87 21.17 33.42
CA ASN A 88 18.60 19.78 33.05
C ASN A 88 17.35 19.65 32.17
N SER A 89 16.26 20.32 32.54
CA SER A 89 15.04 20.34 31.72
C SER A 89 15.24 21.06 30.38
N LEU A 90 16.03 22.13 30.35
CA LEU A 90 16.32 22.90 29.14
C LEU A 90 17.23 22.15 28.16
N SER A 91 18.19 21.39 28.68
CA SER A 91 19.17 20.65 27.87
C SER A 91 18.53 19.54 27.03
N ALA A 92 17.32 19.08 27.37
CA ALA A 92 16.53 18.20 26.49
C ALA A 92 16.19 18.84 25.13
N GLU A 93 16.26 20.17 25.03
CA GLU A 93 16.07 20.90 23.79
C GLU A 93 17.36 21.04 22.95
N PHE A 94 18.52 20.63 23.48
CA PHE A 94 19.80 20.78 22.80
C PHE A 94 19.99 19.69 21.71
N PRO A 95 20.66 20.01 20.59
CA PRO A 95 20.88 19.06 19.50
C PRO A 95 21.52 17.74 19.92
N GLU A 96 22.61 17.80 20.70
CA GLU A 96 23.34 16.60 21.13
C GLU A 96 22.47 15.67 21.99
N ARG A 97 21.73 16.21 22.97
CA ARG A 97 20.84 15.40 23.82
C ARG A 97 19.68 14.78 23.03
N LYS A 98 19.18 15.47 22.00
CA LYS A 98 18.17 14.89 21.08
C LYS A 98 18.74 13.70 20.30
N ARG A 99 20.00 13.81 19.82
CA ARG A 99 20.71 12.72 19.14
C ARG A 99 20.99 11.54 20.08
N GLU A 100 21.39 11.81 21.32
CA GLU A 100 21.58 10.79 22.35
C GLU A 100 20.26 10.05 22.65
N ASN A 101 19.18 10.78 22.94
CA ASN A 101 17.86 10.20 23.16
C ASN A 101 17.40 9.32 21.99
N PHE A 102 17.71 9.73 20.75
CA PHE A 102 17.41 8.96 19.55
C PHE A 102 18.21 7.65 19.51
N ARG A 103 19.54 7.70 19.71
CA ARG A 103 20.40 6.52 19.74
C ARG A 103 20.04 5.56 20.87
N ASP A 104 19.75 6.08 22.05
CA ASP A 104 19.33 5.31 23.22
C ASP A 104 18.00 4.59 22.97
N LEU A 105 17.05 5.25 22.30
CA LEU A 105 15.79 4.63 21.92
C LEU A 105 16.02 3.53 20.88
N LEU A 106 16.86 3.76 19.87
CA LEU A 106 17.16 2.72 18.88
C LEU A 106 17.83 1.50 19.51
N ALA A 107 18.71 1.69 20.48
CA ALA A 107 19.30 0.60 21.25
C ALA A 107 18.26 -0.17 22.08
N GLN A 108 17.31 0.54 22.71
CA GLN A 108 16.19 -0.09 23.44
C GLN A 108 15.28 -0.91 22.54
N LEU A 109 15.13 -0.49 21.28
CA LEU A 109 14.29 -1.13 20.27
C LEU A 109 14.99 -2.23 19.46
N ASP A 110 16.30 -2.44 19.66
CA ASP A 110 17.15 -3.31 18.83
C ASP A 110 17.15 -2.91 17.33
N MET A 111 17.17 -1.61 17.07
CA MET A 111 17.05 -1.04 15.72
C MET A 111 18.33 -0.34 15.24
N THR A 112 19.39 -0.33 16.05
CA THR A 112 20.65 0.39 15.77
C THR A 112 21.31 -0.05 14.46
N GLN A 113 21.24 -1.33 14.11
CA GLN A 113 21.81 -1.84 12.85
C GLN A 113 21.14 -1.24 11.60
N TYR A 114 19.88 -0.83 11.71
CA TYR A 114 19.08 -0.33 10.59
C TYR A 114 19.24 1.18 10.36
N THR A 115 20.12 1.86 11.09
CA THR A 115 20.46 3.26 10.77
C THR A 115 21.19 3.35 9.44
N GLU A 116 22.12 2.42 9.18
CA GLU A 116 22.93 2.36 7.96
C GLU A 116 22.34 1.40 6.91
N SER A 117 22.02 0.15 7.29
CA SER A 117 21.58 -0.86 6.32
C SER A 117 20.15 -0.65 5.79
N LYS A 118 19.32 0.06 6.57
CA LYS A 118 17.87 0.23 6.42
C LYS A 118 17.06 -1.08 6.42
N LEU A 119 15.84 -1.01 6.94
CA LEU A 119 14.81 -2.03 6.78
C LEU A 119 14.16 -1.90 5.41
N THR A 120 13.96 -3.03 4.75
CA THR A 120 13.36 -3.07 3.40
C THR A 120 11.98 -3.69 3.45
N LEU A 121 11.12 -3.38 2.49
CA LEU A 121 9.79 -3.98 2.38
C LEU A 121 9.86 -5.51 2.38
N LYS A 122 10.82 -6.05 1.64
CA LYS A 122 11.11 -7.49 1.55
C LYS A 122 11.31 -8.15 2.91
N SER A 123 12.01 -7.49 3.85
CA SER A 123 12.23 -8.03 5.19
C SER A 123 10.92 -8.19 5.99
N VAL A 124 9.92 -7.35 5.73
CA VAL A 124 8.62 -7.35 6.42
C VAL A 124 7.66 -8.37 5.81
N LEU A 125 7.72 -8.60 4.49
CA LEU A 125 6.79 -9.46 3.76
C LEU A 125 7.11 -10.97 3.87
N ASN A 126 8.31 -11.34 4.29
CA ASN A 126 8.72 -12.74 4.42
C ASN A 126 7.78 -13.55 5.33
N ILE A 127 7.65 -14.86 5.10
CA ILE A 127 6.93 -15.78 5.99
C ILE A 127 7.92 -16.33 7.01
N SER A 128 7.63 -16.10 8.29
CA SER A 128 8.46 -16.54 9.39
C SER A 128 7.63 -17.16 10.51
N LYS A 129 8.29 -17.94 11.36
CA LYS A 129 7.68 -18.49 12.58
C LYS A 129 7.12 -17.39 13.48
N ASN A 130 7.77 -16.24 13.52
CA ASN A 130 7.34 -15.09 14.32
C ASN A 130 6.13 -14.35 13.71
N ASN A 131 5.98 -14.36 12.39
CA ASN A 131 4.79 -13.83 11.71
C ASN A 131 3.54 -14.68 11.94
N LEU A 132 3.75 -15.97 12.24
CA LEU A 132 2.71 -16.98 12.43
C LEU A 132 2.36 -17.27 13.90
N LYS A 133 2.97 -16.57 14.85
CA LYS A 133 2.48 -16.56 16.24
C LYS A 133 1.54 -15.39 16.43
N LYS A 134 0.56 -15.53 17.33
CA LYS A 134 -0.32 -14.42 17.74
C LYS A 134 0.58 -13.22 18.07
N ILE A 135 0.34 -12.10 17.39
CA ILE A 135 1.19 -10.92 17.45
C ILE A 135 1.03 -10.31 18.83
N GLU A 136 1.95 -10.62 19.73
CA GLU A 136 2.00 -10.12 21.11
C GLU A 136 3.33 -9.39 21.32
N CYS A 137 3.26 -8.20 21.93
CA CYS A 137 4.45 -7.42 22.28
C CYS A 137 4.88 -7.85 23.70
N GLN A 138 5.87 -8.73 23.80
CA GLN A 138 6.36 -9.25 25.09
C GLN A 138 7.39 -8.29 25.69
N ASN A 139 8.30 -7.78 24.86
CA ASN A 139 9.38 -6.87 25.26
C ASN A 139 9.36 -5.57 24.44
N LEU A 140 10.12 -4.56 24.90
CA LEU A 140 10.29 -3.29 24.18
C LEU A 140 10.90 -3.47 22.78
N GLN A 141 11.78 -4.44 22.62
CA GLN A 141 12.44 -4.78 21.35
C GLN A 141 11.45 -5.34 20.31
N ASP A 142 10.31 -5.89 20.75
CA ASP A 142 9.29 -6.42 19.84
C ASP A 142 8.39 -5.31 19.27
N ALA A 143 8.35 -4.14 19.90
CA ALA A 143 7.42 -3.06 19.56
C ALA A 143 7.48 -2.60 18.08
N PRO A 144 8.67 -2.44 17.45
CA PRO A 144 8.76 -2.04 16.05
C PRO A 144 8.14 -3.09 15.12
N TRP A 145 8.48 -4.37 15.32
CA TRP A 145 7.96 -5.48 14.52
C TRP A 145 6.48 -5.74 14.77
N TYR A 146 6.02 -5.60 16.02
CA TYR A 146 4.61 -5.66 16.39
C TYR A 146 3.80 -4.59 15.64
N PHE A 147 4.27 -3.34 15.66
CA PHE A 147 3.62 -2.24 14.94
C PHE A 147 3.57 -2.51 13.44
N LEU A 148 4.72 -2.85 12.83
CA LEU A 148 4.81 -3.10 11.38
C LEU A 148 3.90 -4.24 10.94
N ARG A 149 3.94 -5.39 11.62
CA ARG A 149 3.15 -6.57 11.23
C ARG A 149 1.64 -6.30 11.33
N LYS A 150 1.20 -5.68 12.42
CA LYS A 150 -0.21 -5.30 12.58
C LYS A 150 -0.63 -4.25 11.54
N LEU A 151 0.23 -3.28 11.24
CA LEU A 151 -0.05 -2.24 10.26
C LEU A 151 -0.15 -2.79 8.82
N ILE A 152 0.78 -3.65 8.40
CA ILE A 152 0.74 -4.30 7.08
C ILE A 152 -0.52 -5.16 6.94
N ALA A 153 -0.94 -5.83 8.02
CA ALA A 153 -2.20 -6.57 8.11
C ALA A 153 -3.44 -5.67 8.25
N LEU A 154 -3.31 -4.34 8.14
CA LEU A 154 -4.41 -3.36 8.27
C LEU A 154 -5.18 -3.47 9.59
N ASN A 155 -4.53 -3.87 10.67
CA ASN A 155 -5.14 -3.98 11.98
C ASN A 155 -5.13 -2.62 12.70
N GLN A 156 -6.32 -2.08 13.01
CA GLN A 156 -6.47 -0.79 13.69
C GLN A 156 -5.82 -0.73 15.09
N THR A 157 -5.57 -1.89 15.71
CA THR A 157 -4.88 -2.00 17.01
C THR A 157 -3.36 -1.89 16.90
N ALA A 158 -2.79 -1.60 15.72
CA ALA A 158 -1.33 -1.50 15.54
C ALA A 158 -0.66 -0.50 16.50
N ARG A 159 -1.38 0.56 16.94
CA ARG A 159 -0.88 1.57 17.89
C ARG A 159 -0.96 1.13 19.37
N ASN A 160 -1.63 0.02 19.66
CA ASN A 160 -1.85 -0.53 21.00
C ASN A 160 -0.71 -1.47 21.35
N MET A 161 0.37 -0.92 21.95
CA MET A 161 1.63 -1.62 22.19
C MET A 161 1.81 -2.11 23.64
N ARG A 162 0.81 -1.98 24.52
CA ARG A 162 0.95 -2.52 25.90
C ARG A 162 0.43 -3.96 25.98
N HIS A 163 1.15 -4.76 26.76
CA HIS A 163 0.83 -6.16 27.10
C HIS A 163 -0.63 -6.28 27.60
N GLU A 164 -1.39 -7.24 27.07
CA GLU A 164 -2.78 -7.50 27.49
C GLU A 164 -2.90 -8.37 28.75
N GLU A 165 -1.81 -8.90 29.30
CA GLU A 165 -1.86 -9.62 30.57
C GLU A 165 -1.19 -8.82 31.70
N MET A 166 -1.97 -7.95 32.34
CA MET A 166 -2.06 -8.05 33.79
C MET A 166 -3.38 -8.77 34.04
N ASN A 167 -3.32 -10.09 34.18
CA ASN A 167 -4.26 -10.77 35.08
C ASN A 167 -4.03 -10.13 36.44
N ILE A 168 -4.71 -9.02 36.70
CA ILE A 168 -5.04 -8.65 38.06
C ILE A 168 -5.95 -9.80 38.47
N GLU A 169 -5.37 -10.85 39.04
CA GLU A 169 -6.12 -11.70 39.93
C GLU A 169 -6.73 -10.72 40.92
N CYS A 170 -8.02 -10.42 40.74
CA CYS A 170 -8.81 -9.83 41.78
C CYS A 170 -8.76 -10.85 42.91
N ILE A 171 -7.80 -10.67 43.82
CA ILE A 171 -7.75 -11.40 45.07
C ILE A 171 -9.02 -10.99 45.81
N SER A 172 -10.08 -11.76 45.61
CA SER A 172 -11.24 -11.74 46.45
C SER A 172 -10.82 -12.23 47.84
N ASP A 173 -11.29 -11.48 48.84
CA ASP A 173 -11.48 -11.90 50.23
C ASP A 173 -10.23 -11.96 51.11
N ASN A 174 -9.75 -10.77 51.51
CA ASN A 174 -9.73 -10.37 52.93
C ASN A 174 -9.30 -8.90 53.04
N ILE A 175 -10.28 -8.04 53.33
CA ILE A 175 -10.04 -6.67 53.76
C ILE A 175 -9.65 -6.77 55.24
N ASP A 176 -8.36 -6.67 55.53
CA ASP A 176 -7.90 -6.19 56.83
C ASP A 176 -6.64 -5.34 56.66
N ASP A 177 -6.76 -4.11 57.17
CA ASP A 177 -5.75 -3.06 57.38
C ASP A 177 -4.44 -3.13 56.57
N ASP A 178 -4.36 -2.39 55.47
CA ASP A 178 -3.51 -1.19 55.34
C ASP A 178 -3.44 -0.72 53.87
N LEU A 179 -4.39 0.15 53.48
CA LEU A 179 -4.53 0.71 52.12
C LEU A 179 -3.34 1.59 51.68
N LEU A 180 -2.42 1.90 52.61
CA LEU A 180 -1.24 2.73 52.35
C LEU A 180 -0.02 1.94 51.86
N THR A 181 0.07 0.63 52.12
CA THR A 181 1.20 -0.19 51.63
C THR A 181 1.10 -0.54 50.14
N TYR A 182 -0.08 -0.34 49.52
CA TYR A 182 -0.30 -0.56 48.10
C TYR A 182 0.36 0.52 47.20
N TYR A 183 0.59 1.72 47.74
CA TYR A 183 1.23 2.83 47.01
C TYR A 183 2.77 2.83 47.10
N ASP A 184 3.35 2.05 48.02
CA ASP A 184 4.80 1.98 48.26
C ASP A 184 5.47 0.80 47.55
N ASN A 185 4.71 0.03 46.74
CA ASN A 185 5.28 -0.97 45.85
C ASN A 185 5.96 -0.30 44.66
N ASP A 186 7.23 0.05 44.89
CA ASP A 186 8.23 0.54 43.94
C ASP A 186 8.38 -0.36 42.68
N SER A 187 7.83 -1.58 42.70
CA SER A 187 7.73 -2.50 41.56
C SER A 187 6.69 -2.08 40.51
N ILE A 188 5.58 -1.42 40.89
CA ILE A 188 4.56 -0.91 39.96
C ILE A 188 5.08 0.36 39.25
N ILE A 189 5.84 1.19 39.97
CA ILE A 189 6.44 2.42 39.44
C ILE A 189 7.65 2.11 38.53
N LYS A 190 8.47 1.11 38.88
CA LYS A 190 9.56 0.64 38.00
C LYS A 190 9.04 0.08 36.67
N ASN A 191 7.88 -0.56 36.63
CA ASN A 191 7.28 -1.08 35.40
C ASN A 191 6.62 0.00 34.51
N ALA A 192 6.40 1.22 35.00
CA ALA A 192 5.99 2.35 34.16
C ALA A 192 7.15 2.89 33.30
N SER A 193 8.40 2.70 33.76
CA SER A 193 9.62 3.16 33.08
C SER A 193 9.97 2.37 31.80
N SER A 194 9.35 1.21 31.60
CA SER A 194 9.54 0.34 30.44
C SER A 194 8.42 0.49 29.40
N SER A 195 7.78 1.65 29.30
CA SER A 195 6.69 1.88 28.34
C SER A 195 7.09 2.93 27.29
N LEU A 196 6.78 2.66 26.02
CA LEU A 196 7.13 3.52 24.89
C LEU A 196 5.90 4.22 24.33
N HIS A 197 6.06 5.50 23.98
CA HIS A 197 5.02 6.22 23.28
C HIS A 197 4.93 5.71 21.82
N PRO A 198 3.74 5.36 21.29
CA PRO A 198 3.63 4.76 19.95
C PRO A 198 4.22 5.61 18.81
N LEU A 199 4.14 6.94 18.93
CA LEU A 199 4.78 7.85 17.95
C LEU A 199 6.31 7.80 17.96
N ASP A 200 6.95 7.46 19.08
CA ASP A 200 8.40 7.31 19.12
C ASP A 200 8.81 6.04 18.37
N VAL A 201 8.07 4.94 18.52
CA VAL A 201 8.28 3.71 17.75
C VAL A 201 8.07 3.96 16.27
N MET A 202 7.00 4.68 15.90
CA MET A 202 6.74 5.07 14.50
C MET A 202 7.86 5.94 13.91
N CYS A 203 8.33 6.96 14.64
CA CYS A 203 9.44 7.80 14.17
C CYS A 203 10.74 7.01 14.02
N ALA A 204 11.06 6.12 14.98
CA ALA A 204 12.23 5.25 14.91
C ALA A 204 12.15 4.33 13.68
N LEU A 205 11.01 3.69 13.46
CA LEU A 205 10.76 2.84 12.29
C LEU A 205 10.96 3.57 10.98
N LEU A 206 10.41 4.78 10.83
CA LEU A 206 10.56 5.57 9.60
C LEU A 206 12.03 5.92 9.33
N HIS A 207 12.79 6.32 10.36
CA HIS A 207 14.24 6.60 10.23
C HIS A 207 15.07 5.35 9.89
N CYS A 208 14.65 4.19 10.39
CA CYS A 208 15.29 2.90 10.15
C CYS A 208 14.83 2.21 8.86
N SER A 209 13.84 2.74 8.14
CA SER A 209 13.28 2.14 6.92
C SER A 209 13.83 2.78 5.65
N ASP A 210 13.91 1.99 4.57
CA ASP A 210 14.15 2.52 3.23
C ASP A 210 12.92 3.29 2.71
N HIS A 211 13.11 4.00 1.60
CA HIS A 211 12.06 4.84 1.02
C HIS A 211 10.83 4.05 0.55
N PHE A 212 10.95 2.77 0.20
CA PHE A 212 9.83 1.96 -0.29
C PHE A 212 9.00 1.43 0.88
N LEU A 213 9.65 0.98 1.95
CA LEU A 213 8.98 0.59 3.18
C LEU A 213 8.34 1.80 3.88
N GLN A 214 8.98 2.97 3.89
CA GLN A 214 8.35 4.21 4.38
C GLN A 214 7.03 4.50 3.66
N GLN A 215 7.03 4.38 2.33
CA GLN A 215 5.84 4.58 1.51
C GLN A 215 4.74 3.54 1.82
N GLU A 216 5.11 2.27 1.99
CA GLU A 216 4.16 1.23 2.37
C GLU A 216 3.56 1.49 3.77
N ILE A 217 4.40 1.83 4.76
CA ILE A 217 3.97 2.18 6.12
C ILE A 217 2.95 3.32 6.07
N VAL A 218 3.28 4.41 5.39
CA VAL A 218 2.43 5.61 5.32
C VAL A 218 1.13 5.34 4.54
N SER A 219 1.18 4.52 3.49
CA SER A 219 0.00 4.06 2.76
C SER A 219 -0.95 3.24 3.65
N LYS A 220 -0.43 2.25 4.40
CA LYS A 220 -1.22 1.44 5.32
C LYS A 220 -1.77 2.25 6.50
N MET A 221 -1.00 3.21 7.02
CA MET A 221 -1.49 4.17 8.02
C MET A 221 -2.72 4.93 7.52
N SER A 222 -2.68 5.41 6.27
CA SER A 222 -3.81 6.10 5.63
C SER A 222 -5.05 5.20 5.44
N MET A 223 -4.86 3.89 5.16
CA MET A 223 -5.95 2.92 5.08
C MET A 223 -6.60 2.67 6.45
N CYS A 224 -5.80 2.65 7.52
CA CYS A 224 -6.28 2.56 8.90
C CYS A 224 -6.85 3.89 9.44
N GLN A 225 -6.90 4.95 8.63
CA GLN A 225 -7.28 6.33 9.03
C GLN A 225 -6.39 6.90 10.15
N PHE A 226 -5.14 6.47 10.24
CA PHE A 226 -4.16 7.10 11.12
C PHE A 226 -3.63 8.37 10.46
N ALA A 227 -3.35 9.39 11.27
CA ALA A 227 -2.65 10.56 10.78
C ALA A 227 -1.24 10.18 10.31
N VAL A 228 -0.85 10.65 9.12
CA VAL A 228 0.44 10.33 8.49
C VAL A 228 1.50 11.39 8.82
N PRO A 229 2.79 11.04 8.87
CA PRO A 229 3.85 12.02 9.09
C PRO A 229 3.95 12.99 7.89
N LEU A 230 3.74 14.28 8.12
CA LEU A 230 4.06 15.34 7.14
C LEU A 230 5.51 15.80 7.30
N LEU A 231 5.90 16.20 8.52
CA LEU A 231 7.29 16.51 8.87
C LEU A 231 7.80 15.52 9.91
N LEU A 232 8.77 14.71 9.54
CA LEU A 232 9.49 13.81 10.44
C LEU A 232 10.58 14.59 11.20
N PRO A 233 10.63 14.55 12.54
CA PRO A 233 11.69 15.19 13.31
C PRO A 233 13.07 14.67 12.93
N ALA A 234 14.10 15.51 13.10
CA ALA A 234 15.48 15.08 12.97
C ALA A 234 15.75 13.93 13.95
N GLY A 235 16.25 12.80 13.44
CA GLY A 235 16.75 11.69 14.25
C GLY A 235 18.15 12.02 14.77
N ASP A 236 19.16 11.32 14.25
CA ASP A 236 20.58 11.65 14.46
C ASP A 236 21.06 12.84 13.61
N GLY A 237 20.31 13.17 12.55
CA GLY A 237 20.58 14.29 11.65
C GLY A 237 20.30 15.69 12.22
N THR A 238 20.39 16.68 11.33
CA THR A 238 20.33 18.11 11.68
C THR A 238 18.95 18.73 11.40
N TYR A 239 18.24 18.21 10.40
CA TYR A 239 17.01 18.81 9.86
C TYR A 239 15.83 17.85 9.90
N CYS A 240 14.62 18.41 9.97
CA CYS A 240 13.41 17.63 9.75
C CYS A 240 13.19 17.35 8.26
N THR A 241 12.45 16.28 7.97
CA THR A 241 12.19 15.82 6.61
C THR A 241 10.70 15.92 6.29
N LEU A 242 10.36 16.61 5.20
CA LEU A 242 9.06 16.54 4.56
C LEU A 242 8.92 15.18 3.88
N MET A 243 7.96 14.38 4.33
CA MET A 243 7.74 13.00 3.89
C MET A 243 6.90 12.94 2.61
N LEU A 244 7.33 13.62 1.55
CA LEU A 244 6.58 13.74 0.30
C LEU A 244 6.50 12.41 -0.46
N TRP A 245 7.63 11.73 -0.62
CA TRP A 245 7.72 10.43 -1.28
C TRP A 245 6.84 9.39 -0.59
N ALA A 246 6.89 9.35 0.74
CA ALA A 246 6.14 8.37 1.52
C ALA A 246 4.61 8.51 1.34
N MET A 247 4.11 9.71 1.03
CA MET A 247 2.68 9.95 0.80
C MET A 247 2.23 9.69 -0.64
N ARG A 248 3.15 9.48 -1.60
CA ARG A 248 2.81 9.33 -3.03
C ARG A 248 2.02 8.07 -3.38
N ASP A 249 1.80 7.13 -2.47
CA ASP A 249 0.91 5.98 -2.74
C ASP A 249 -0.53 6.19 -2.28
N ILE A 250 -0.79 7.31 -1.59
CA ILE A 250 -2.11 7.54 -1.01
C ILE A 250 -3.02 8.16 -2.08
N VAL A 251 -3.89 7.31 -2.63
CA VAL A 251 -4.99 7.71 -3.51
C VAL A 251 -6.29 7.73 -2.71
N LYS A 252 -7.08 8.80 -2.87
CA LYS A 252 -8.41 8.91 -2.26
C LYS A 252 -9.45 9.15 -3.34
N ARG A 253 -10.65 8.60 -3.13
CA ARG A 253 -11.84 8.84 -3.95
C ARG A 253 -12.83 9.61 -3.12
N TRP A 254 -13.44 10.66 -3.65
CA TRP A 254 -14.40 11.47 -2.91
C TRP A 254 -15.42 12.11 -3.85
N ARG A 255 -16.47 12.68 -3.27
CA ARG A 255 -17.48 13.42 -4.02
C ARG A 255 -17.64 14.81 -3.42
N PRO A 256 -17.11 15.87 -4.07
CA PRO A 256 -17.39 17.23 -3.65
C PRO A 256 -18.88 17.53 -3.82
N HIS A 257 -19.40 18.49 -3.05
CA HIS A 257 -20.82 18.86 -3.11
C HIS A 257 -21.24 19.39 -4.49
N SER A 258 -20.31 19.99 -5.23
CA SER A 258 -20.51 20.40 -6.63
C SER A 258 -20.88 19.24 -7.58
N LEU A 259 -20.56 17.99 -7.21
CA LEU A 259 -20.87 16.79 -7.97
C LEU A 259 -21.99 15.94 -7.34
N ALA A 260 -22.61 16.38 -6.24
CA ALA A 260 -23.64 15.64 -5.51
C ALA A 260 -24.81 15.23 -6.43
N ASP A 261 -25.39 16.18 -7.16
CA ASP A 261 -26.54 15.96 -8.06
C ASP A 261 -26.22 14.98 -9.20
N SER A 262 -24.99 15.07 -9.73
CA SER A 262 -24.52 14.20 -10.82
C SER A 262 -24.16 12.79 -10.36
N LYS A 263 -24.08 12.56 -9.04
CA LYS A 263 -23.49 11.37 -8.41
C LYS A 263 -22.06 11.06 -8.89
N GLY A 264 -21.37 12.04 -9.48
CA GLY A 264 -19.98 11.95 -9.91
C GLY A 264 -19.00 11.77 -8.75
N PHE A 265 -17.73 11.53 -9.05
CA PHE A 265 -16.67 11.45 -8.04
C PHE A 265 -15.35 11.96 -8.62
N MET A 266 -14.41 12.30 -7.73
CA MET A 266 -13.03 12.60 -8.05
C MET A 266 -12.13 11.54 -7.42
N GLU A 267 -10.99 11.28 -8.05
CA GLU A 267 -9.95 10.37 -7.57
C GLU A 267 -8.60 10.98 -7.95
N ASP A 268 -7.73 11.14 -6.97
CA ASP A 268 -6.36 11.61 -7.19
C ASP A 268 -5.48 11.22 -5.99
N ASN A 269 -4.18 11.39 -6.19
CA ASN A 269 -3.19 11.30 -5.14
C ASN A 269 -3.30 12.48 -4.17
N VAL A 270 -3.33 12.21 -2.87
CA VAL A 270 -3.46 13.26 -1.85
C VAL A 270 -2.37 14.33 -1.93
N VAL A 271 -1.18 14.01 -2.43
CA VAL A 271 -0.09 14.99 -2.57
C VAL A 271 -0.35 16.02 -3.68
N ASN A 272 -1.19 15.66 -4.67
CA ASN A 272 -1.56 16.49 -5.81
C ASN A 272 -2.82 17.32 -5.54
N VAL A 273 -3.74 16.84 -4.68
CA VAL A 273 -5.01 17.51 -4.40
C VAL A 273 -4.78 18.87 -3.74
N PRO A 274 -5.16 19.98 -4.39
CA PRO A 274 -5.10 21.30 -3.76
C PRO A 274 -6.19 21.39 -2.69
N MET A 275 -5.81 21.65 -1.43
CA MET A 275 -6.77 21.78 -0.33
C MET A 275 -6.35 22.87 0.66
N PRO A 276 -7.31 23.56 1.31
CA PRO A 276 -6.99 24.44 2.43
C PRO A 276 -6.44 23.60 3.59
N THR A 277 -5.30 24.05 4.13
CA THR A 277 -4.64 23.39 5.25
C THR A 277 -4.89 24.15 6.55
N PHE A 278 -5.36 23.44 7.57
CA PHE A 278 -5.63 23.96 8.90
C PHE A 278 -4.69 23.34 9.92
N SER A 279 -3.84 24.15 10.53
CA SER A 279 -2.78 23.64 11.40
C SER A 279 -3.07 23.88 12.86
N PHE A 280 -2.85 22.88 13.69
CA PHE A 280 -3.13 22.94 15.11
C PHE A 280 -1.85 22.77 15.93
N VAL A 281 -1.58 23.75 16.78
CA VAL A 281 -0.36 23.82 17.58
C VAL A 281 -0.69 24.08 19.04
N ARG A 282 0.23 23.74 19.94
CA ARG A 282 0.11 24.02 21.38
C ARG A 282 1.16 25.07 21.75
N LEU A 283 0.74 26.03 22.57
CA LEU A 283 1.61 27.03 23.19
C LEU A 283 1.57 26.86 24.71
N GLY A 284 2.69 26.41 25.28
CA GLY A 284 2.84 26.15 26.70
C GLY A 284 2.15 24.87 27.15
N LYS A 285 1.79 24.82 28.45
CA LYS A 285 1.08 23.68 29.03
C LYS A 285 -0.44 23.84 28.84
N THR A 286 -1.11 22.74 28.53
CA THR A 286 -2.56 22.70 28.34
C THR A 286 -3.13 21.40 28.90
N LYS A 287 -4.13 21.48 29.79
CA LYS A 287 -4.94 20.34 30.22
C LYS A 287 -5.86 19.82 29.13
N LEU A 288 -6.28 20.70 28.22
CA LEU A 288 -7.07 20.30 27.07
C LEU A 288 -6.21 19.53 26.07
N SER A 289 -6.59 18.27 25.84
CA SER A 289 -5.95 17.41 24.84
C SER A 289 -6.27 17.88 23.43
N LYS A 290 -5.30 18.54 22.79
CA LYS A 290 -5.39 19.04 21.42
C LYS A 290 -5.80 17.92 20.44
N SER A 291 -5.07 16.81 20.45
CA SER A 291 -5.30 15.69 19.53
C SER A 291 -6.69 15.05 19.69
N LYS A 292 -7.21 14.97 20.92
CA LYS A 292 -8.58 14.50 21.19
C LYS A 292 -9.63 15.40 20.52
N ILE A 293 -9.47 16.72 20.64
CA ILE A 293 -10.38 17.68 19.99
C ILE A 293 -10.25 17.60 18.46
N LEU A 294 -9.04 17.44 17.92
CA LEU A 294 -8.83 17.28 16.48
C LEU A 294 -9.55 16.04 15.92
N ASN A 295 -9.47 14.90 16.62
CA ASN A 295 -10.20 13.69 16.22
C ASN A 295 -11.71 13.98 16.12
N GLN A 296 -12.28 14.65 17.12
CA GLN A 296 -13.69 15.04 17.11
C GLN A 296 -14.05 16.06 16.02
N VAL A 297 -13.13 16.97 15.65
CA VAL A 297 -13.35 17.93 14.55
C VAL A 297 -13.50 17.22 13.20
N LEU A 298 -12.77 16.12 12.99
CA LEU A 298 -12.78 15.32 11.76
C LEU A 298 -13.82 14.19 11.77
N SER A 299 -14.28 13.77 12.94
CA SER A 299 -15.28 12.72 13.14
C SER A 299 -16.71 13.24 13.06
N GLN A 300 -17.61 12.42 12.51
CA GLN A 300 -19.05 12.63 12.66
C GLN A 300 -19.50 12.24 14.09
N ASP A 301 -20.61 12.81 14.58
CA ASP A 301 -21.08 12.64 15.96
C ASP A 301 -21.33 11.17 16.39
N GLN A 302 -21.50 10.24 15.43
CA GLN A 302 -21.76 8.81 15.69
C GLN A 302 -20.54 7.90 15.43
N GLN A 303 -19.41 8.44 14.95
CA GLN A 303 -18.21 7.67 14.62
C GLN A 303 -16.98 8.29 15.27
N HIS A 304 -16.48 7.66 16.34
CA HIS A 304 -15.22 8.05 16.96
C HIS A 304 -14.05 7.39 16.22
N LEU A 305 -13.35 8.20 15.41
CA LEU A 305 -12.16 7.77 14.69
C LEU A 305 -10.94 8.45 15.33
N ASP A 306 -10.02 7.64 15.83
CA ASP A 306 -8.79 8.15 16.43
C ASP A 306 -7.70 8.37 15.38
N PHE A 307 -7.80 9.47 14.61
CA PHE A 307 -6.76 9.81 13.63
C PHE A 307 -5.42 10.08 14.32
N PHE A 308 -5.42 10.99 15.29
CA PHE A 308 -4.26 11.42 16.05
C PHE A 308 -4.23 10.72 17.42
N ILE A 309 -3.06 10.19 17.83
CA ILE A 309 -2.90 9.62 19.17
C ILE A 309 -3.16 10.68 20.23
N HIS A 310 -3.92 10.35 21.27
CA HIS A 310 -4.18 11.24 22.41
C HIS A 310 -4.05 10.51 23.75
N ASP A 311 -4.13 11.26 24.84
CA ASP A 311 -3.88 10.87 26.22
C ASP A 311 -4.79 9.75 26.78
N ASN A 312 -6.00 9.57 26.24
CA ASN A 312 -6.89 8.47 26.67
C ASN A 312 -6.68 7.18 25.87
N MET A 313 -5.80 7.18 24.87
CA MET A 313 -5.44 5.97 24.13
C MET A 313 -4.35 5.19 24.87
N GLN A 314 -4.29 3.88 24.63
CA GLN A 314 -3.26 3.03 25.24
C GLN A 314 -1.85 3.53 24.85
N GLY A 315 -1.04 3.86 25.85
CA GLY A 315 0.31 4.41 25.65
C GLY A 315 0.38 5.88 25.19
N GLY A 316 -0.74 6.54 24.93
CA GLY A 316 -0.79 7.94 24.47
C GLY A 316 -0.49 8.97 25.57
N ASN A 317 -0.54 8.56 26.84
CA ASN A 317 -0.17 9.38 28.00
C ASN A 317 1.32 9.28 28.37
N ILE A 318 2.09 8.42 27.70
CA ILE A 318 3.54 8.26 27.94
C ILE A 318 4.27 9.51 27.44
N GLU A 319 5.35 9.90 28.13
CA GLU A 319 6.17 11.01 27.68
C GLU A 319 6.93 10.67 26.38
N ARG A 320 6.88 11.58 25.40
CA ARG A 320 7.56 11.42 24.11
C ARG A 320 9.05 11.70 24.24
N LYS A 321 9.88 10.80 23.74
CA LYS A 321 11.35 10.94 23.71
C LYS A 321 11.84 11.61 22.43
N ILE A 322 11.36 11.19 21.25
CA ILE A 322 11.89 11.65 19.95
C ILE A 322 10.84 12.28 19.02
N SER A 323 9.56 12.01 19.27
CA SER A 323 8.46 12.46 18.41
C SER A 323 7.97 13.90 18.68
N ASN A 324 8.60 14.63 19.60
CA ASN A 324 8.35 16.07 19.73
C ASN A 324 8.91 16.81 18.50
N GLY A 325 8.09 17.67 17.89
CA GLY A 325 8.37 18.30 16.60
C GLY A 325 7.82 17.55 15.40
N LEU A 326 7.21 16.37 15.58
CA LEU A 326 6.52 15.64 14.51
C LEU A 326 5.30 16.47 14.10
N VAL A 327 5.14 16.70 12.80
CA VAL A 327 3.90 17.23 12.25
C VAL A 327 3.17 16.08 11.59
N GLU A 328 2.06 15.67 12.17
CA GLU A 328 1.15 14.70 11.54
C GLU A 328 0.15 15.45 10.65
N MET A 329 -0.34 14.79 9.60
CA MET A 329 -1.41 15.28 8.73
C MET A 329 -2.51 14.23 8.60
N SER A 330 -3.74 14.70 8.63
CA SER A 330 -4.93 13.95 8.23
C SER A 330 -5.77 14.83 7.33
N TRP A 331 -6.80 14.28 6.71
CA TRP A 331 -7.66 14.98 5.76
C TRP A 331 -9.11 14.60 5.99
N TYR A 332 -10.00 15.47 5.56
CA TYR A 332 -11.41 15.16 5.42
C TYR A 332 -11.78 15.18 3.94
N PHE A 333 -12.45 14.13 3.47
CA PHE A 333 -12.99 14.03 2.13
C PHE A 333 -14.53 13.88 2.17
N PRO A 334 -15.30 14.69 1.43
CA PRO A 334 -16.75 14.60 1.41
C PRO A 334 -17.27 13.39 0.61
N SER A 335 -18.43 12.89 1.02
CA SER A 335 -19.20 11.83 0.34
C SER A 335 -20.26 12.37 -0.63
N GLY A 336 -20.51 13.69 -0.60
CA GLY A 336 -21.53 14.39 -1.37
C GLY A 336 -22.93 14.25 -0.76
N SER A 337 -23.00 14.10 0.56
CA SER A 337 -24.25 13.96 1.33
C SER A 337 -24.39 15.11 2.31
N ASP A 338 -25.36 15.99 2.09
CA ASP A 338 -25.61 17.17 2.95
C ASP A 338 -25.93 16.81 4.40
N SER A 339 -26.51 15.64 4.64
CA SER A 339 -26.93 15.20 5.98
C SER A 339 -25.81 14.56 6.80
N SER A 340 -24.71 14.13 6.15
CA SER A 340 -23.61 13.43 6.83
C SER A 340 -22.27 14.18 6.71
N ASP A 341 -22.07 14.97 5.66
CA ASP A 341 -20.79 15.63 5.46
C ASP A 341 -20.56 16.81 6.41
N ILE A 342 -19.39 16.83 7.06
CA ILE A 342 -18.95 17.95 7.89
C ILE A 342 -18.53 19.11 7.00
N PHE A 343 -17.72 18.86 5.97
CA PHE A 343 -17.20 19.87 5.04
C PHE A 343 -17.62 19.52 3.61
N SER A 344 -17.91 20.54 2.79
CA SER A 344 -18.38 20.37 1.42
C SER A 344 -17.27 20.09 0.40
N GLU A 345 -16.03 20.42 0.77
CA GLU A 345 -14.82 20.28 -0.04
C GLU A 345 -13.73 19.59 0.78
N PRO A 346 -12.73 18.97 0.13
CA PRO A 346 -11.59 18.39 0.84
C PRO A 346 -10.81 19.42 1.66
N ILE A 347 -10.42 19.05 2.87
CA ILE A 347 -9.54 19.88 3.72
C ILE A 347 -8.40 19.05 4.31
N ALA A 348 -7.24 19.67 4.55
CA ALA A 348 -6.14 19.08 5.31
C ALA A 348 -6.12 19.64 6.74
N VAL A 349 -5.81 18.77 7.70
CA VAL A 349 -5.60 19.12 9.10
C VAL A 349 -4.22 18.64 9.54
N THR A 350 -3.40 19.54 10.10
CA THR A 350 -2.08 19.18 10.64
C THR A 350 -2.04 19.32 12.16
N ASN A 351 -1.23 18.47 12.78
CA ASN A 351 -1.06 18.40 14.23
C ASN A 351 0.43 18.43 14.59
N LEU A 352 0.92 19.58 15.09
CA LEU A 352 2.29 19.67 15.62
C LEU A 352 2.38 19.03 17.01
N ARG A 353 3.24 18.02 17.18
CA ARG A 353 3.53 17.37 18.47
C ARG A 353 4.57 18.16 19.25
N GLY A 354 4.36 18.25 20.56
CA GLY A 354 5.20 19.06 21.45
C GLY A 354 4.72 20.50 21.54
N ASP A 355 5.58 21.36 22.09
CA ASP A 355 5.32 22.80 22.23
C ASP A 355 5.83 23.56 21.00
N LEU A 356 5.13 24.61 20.57
CA LEU A 356 5.49 25.37 19.38
C LEU A 356 6.78 26.18 19.57
N GLU A 357 7.07 26.65 20.79
CA GLU A 357 8.30 27.37 21.11
C GLU A 357 9.53 26.46 20.95
N SER A 358 9.34 25.17 21.25
CA SER A 358 10.36 24.14 21.10
C SER A 358 10.65 23.78 19.63
N ASN A 359 9.70 24.05 18.73
CA ASN A 359 9.67 23.55 17.34
C ASN A 359 9.37 24.68 16.35
N TRP A 360 10.16 25.75 16.43
CA TRP A 360 9.92 26.98 15.68
C TRP A 360 9.98 26.80 14.16
N ASN A 361 10.90 25.98 13.64
CA ASN A 361 11.03 25.76 12.20
C ASN A 361 9.78 25.08 11.63
N GLN A 362 9.25 24.07 12.34
CA GLN A 362 8.00 23.41 11.99
C GLN A 362 6.81 24.37 12.12
N PHE A 363 6.75 25.18 13.17
CA PHE A 363 5.71 26.19 13.31
C PHE A 363 5.77 27.22 12.17
N SER A 364 6.95 27.73 11.83
CA SER A 364 7.15 28.67 10.71
C SER A 364 6.82 28.06 9.35
N PHE A 365 7.01 26.74 9.18
CA PHE A 365 6.53 26.03 8.01
C PHE A 365 5.00 26.03 7.98
N LEU A 366 4.36 25.62 9.08
CA LEU A 366 2.90 25.55 9.19
C LEU A 366 2.24 26.92 8.94
N THR A 367 2.79 28.01 9.47
CA THR A 367 2.27 29.36 9.20
C THR A 367 2.39 29.76 7.74
N ARG A 368 3.36 29.23 6.99
CA ARG A 368 3.48 29.48 5.55
C ARG A 368 2.56 28.62 4.72
N VAL A 369 2.30 27.37 5.08
CA VAL A 369 1.48 26.47 4.24
C VAL A 369 -0.01 26.51 4.56
N SER A 370 -0.39 26.96 5.76
CA SER A 370 -1.79 26.90 6.22
C SER A 370 -2.61 28.10 5.79
N SER A 371 -3.91 27.89 5.59
CA SER A 371 -4.90 28.97 5.53
C SER A 371 -5.11 29.58 6.92
N ALA A 372 -5.17 28.74 7.94
CA ALA A 372 -5.32 29.16 9.33
C ALA A 372 -4.55 28.26 10.30
N VAL A 373 -4.06 28.87 11.38
CA VAL A 373 -3.36 28.20 12.47
C VAL A 373 -4.14 28.38 13.78
N PHE A 374 -4.55 27.27 14.38
CA PHE A 374 -5.24 27.19 15.66
C PHE A 374 -4.24 26.90 16.78
N ILE A 375 -4.10 27.83 17.72
CA ILE A 375 -3.16 27.78 18.83
C ILE A 375 -3.94 27.46 20.11
N PHE A 376 -3.69 26.27 20.67
CA PHE A 376 -4.20 25.86 21.98
C PHE A 376 -3.31 26.41 23.09
N THR A 377 -3.90 27.09 24.06
CA THR A 377 -3.18 27.64 25.23
C THR A 377 -4.11 27.82 26.43
N GLU A 378 -3.55 27.82 27.64
CA GLU A 378 -4.30 28.14 28.87
C GLU A 378 -4.23 29.63 29.21
N SER A 379 -3.06 30.23 29.02
CA SER A 379 -2.77 31.62 29.34
C SER A 379 -1.59 32.12 28.51
N ILE A 380 -1.53 33.42 28.27
CA ILE A 380 -0.44 34.05 27.51
C ILE A 380 0.33 34.99 28.41
N GLY A 381 1.64 34.78 28.51
CA GLY A 381 2.60 35.65 29.19
C GLY A 381 3.31 36.61 28.25
N GLU A 382 4.18 37.45 28.81
CA GLU A 382 5.05 38.35 28.05
C GLU A 382 6.07 37.58 27.19
N ARG A 383 6.48 36.37 27.63
CA ARG A 383 7.38 35.50 26.89
C ARG A 383 6.71 35.01 25.60
N GLU A 384 5.49 34.49 25.72
CA GLU A 384 4.68 34.01 24.60
C GLU A 384 4.36 35.11 23.60
N ILE A 385 4.07 36.33 24.07
CA ILE A 385 3.89 37.52 23.22
C ILE A 385 5.11 37.77 22.33
N ARG A 386 6.33 37.70 22.90
CA ARG A 386 7.57 37.93 22.15
C ARG A 386 7.82 36.86 21.09
N VAL A 387 7.46 35.61 21.38
CA VAL A 387 7.54 34.52 20.42
C VAL A 387 6.59 34.78 19.25
N LEU A 388 5.33 35.11 19.56
CA LEU A 388 4.30 35.39 18.55
C LEU A 388 4.55 36.69 17.76
N SER A 389 5.27 37.67 18.33
CA SER A 389 5.64 38.89 17.60
C SER A 389 6.68 38.67 16.50
N LYS A 390 7.38 37.52 16.51
CA LYS A 390 8.31 37.12 15.44
C LYS A 390 7.60 36.55 14.22
N CYS A 391 6.29 36.30 14.30
CA CYS A 391 5.52 35.79 13.18
C CYS A 391 5.50 36.83 12.05
N ASP A 392 5.85 36.40 10.84
CA ASP A 392 5.76 37.24 9.65
C ASP A 392 4.30 37.63 9.39
N ASN A 393 4.13 38.79 8.75
CA ASN A 393 2.85 39.38 8.36
C ASN A 393 2.21 38.64 7.16
N SER A 394 2.17 37.30 7.24
CA SER A 394 1.65 36.38 6.25
C SER A 394 0.14 36.55 6.04
N SER A 395 -0.38 36.01 4.94
CA SER A 395 -1.83 35.94 4.67
C SER A 395 -2.57 34.97 5.61
N THR A 396 -1.85 34.27 6.49
CA THR A 396 -2.36 33.21 7.34
C THR A 396 -3.15 33.76 8.51
N LYS A 397 -4.35 33.23 8.74
CA LYS A 397 -5.20 33.62 9.87
C LYS A 397 -4.82 32.84 11.13
N TYR A 398 -4.85 33.51 12.28
CA TYR A 398 -4.54 32.89 13.56
C TYR A 398 -5.80 32.79 14.41
N TYR A 399 -6.03 31.63 15.01
CA TYR A 399 -7.11 31.39 15.96
C TYR A 399 -6.53 30.95 17.30
N PHE A 400 -7.01 31.52 18.41
CA PHE A 400 -6.60 31.14 19.75
C PHE A 400 -7.71 30.37 20.44
N ILE A 401 -7.42 29.14 20.83
CA ILE A 401 -8.32 28.30 21.63
C ILE A 401 -7.84 28.38 23.07
N ILE A 402 -8.56 29.15 23.88
CA ILE A 402 -8.18 29.43 25.27
C ILE A 402 -9.01 28.51 26.18
N SER A 403 -8.31 27.65 26.91
CA SER A 403 -8.90 26.77 27.93
C SER A 403 -8.32 27.13 29.30
N PRO A 404 -8.85 28.15 29.98
CA PRO A 404 -8.26 28.69 31.20
C PRO A 404 -8.29 27.68 32.34
N ASN A 405 -7.20 27.63 33.13
CA ASN A 405 -7.17 26.86 34.37
C ASN A 405 -8.08 27.50 35.44
N PRO A 406 -8.66 26.71 36.36
CA PRO A 406 -9.38 27.26 37.52
C PRO A 406 -8.48 28.25 38.27
N GLY A 407 -8.90 29.52 38.37
CA GLY A 407 -8.13 30.60 39.00
C GLY A 407 -7.29 31.49 38.08
N SER A 408 -7.24 31.22 36.77
CA SER A 408 -6.53 32.07 35.80
C SER A 408 -7.38 33.29 35.36
N ASP A 409 -6.75 34.47 35.25
CA ASP A 409 -7.42 35.68 34.75
C ASP A 409 -7.49 35.67 33.21
N VAL A 410 -8.63 35.21 32.69
CA VAL A 410 -8.96 35.22 31.26
C VAL A 410 -8.89 36.63 30.67
N ARG A 411 -9.27 37.67 31.44
CA ARG A 411 -9.27 39.05 30.94
C ARG A 411 -7.85 39.53 30.68
N GLU A 412 -6.91 39.15 31.54
CA GLU A 412 -5.50 39.49 31.37
C GLU A 412 -4.90 38.78 30.14
N THR A 413 -5.25 37.52 29.91
CA THR A 413 -4.84 36.79 28.69
C THR A 413 -5.37 37.47 27.42
N ILE A 414 -6.64 37.92 27.42
CA ILE A 414 -7.23 38.65 26.29
C ILE A 414 -6.57 40.03 26.11
N ARG A 415 -6.29 40.77 27.20
CA ARG A 415 -5.55 42.04 27.12
C ARG A 415 -4.17 41.86 26.48
N ARG A 416 -3.48 40.78 26.82
CA ARG A 416 -2.17 40.45 26.25
C ARG A 416 -2.25 40.07 24.78
N LEU A 417 -3.27 39.30 24.38
CA LEU A 417 -3.55 39.04 22.96
C LEU A 417 -3.83 40.32 22.17
N ASN A 418 -4.51 41.30 22.79
CA ASN A 418 -4.74 42.59 22.15
C ASN A 418 -3.43 43.34 21.82
N LYS A 419 -2.33 43.10 22.55
CA LYS A 419 -1.01 43.70 22.23
C LYS A 419 -0.44 43.21 20.90
N ILE A 420 -0.76 41.98 20.49
CA ILE A 420 -0.29 41.36 19.23
C ILE A 420 -1.36 41.35 18.13
N LYS A 421 -2.50 42.01 18.37
CA LYS A 421 -3.64 42.07 17.45
C LYS A 421 -3.27 42.62 16.08
N SER A 422 -2.42 43.64 16.01
CA SER A 422 -1.97 44.25 14.75
C SER A 422 -1.01 43.36 13.97
N VAL A 423 -0.15 42.61 14.67
CA VAL A 423 0.86 41.72 14.07
C VAL A 423 0.21 40.48 13.47
N LEU A 424 -0.72 39.86 14.19
CA LEU A 424 -1.41 38.63 13.76
C LEU A 424 -2.75 38.88 13.07
N LYS A 425 -3.15 40.16 12.89
CA LYS A 425 -4.43 40.60 12.32
C LYS A 425 -5.64 39.91 12.98
N LEU A 426 -5.68 39.89 14.31
CA LEU A 426 -6.74 39.21 15.06
C LEU A 426 -8.04 40.01 15.05
N GLU A 427 -9.15 39.35 14.76
CA GLU A 427 -10.51 39.83 14.91
C GLU A 427 -11.20 39.16 16.12
N GLY A 428 -12.37 39.66 16.53
CA GLY A 428 -13.08 39.10 17.69
C GLY A 428 -13.40 37.61 17.56
N ASN A 429 -13.70 37.16 16.35
CA ASN A 429 -14.06 35.78 16.04
C ASN A 429 -12.83 34.83 16.02
N ASN A 430 -11.60 35.37 16.09
CA ASN A 430 -10.38 34.56 16.15
C ASN A 430 -10.09 34.00 17.55
N ILE A 431 -10.78 34.46 18.59
CA ILE A 431 -10.58 34.02 19.96
C ILE A 431 -11.74 33.09 20.36
N ILE A 432 -11.45 31.80 20.49
CA ILE A 432 -12.41 30.77 20.91
C ILE A 432 -12.14 30.44 22.39
N LEU A 433 -12.98 30.98 23.27
CA LEU A 433 -12.93 30.70 24.70
C LEU A 433 -13.73 29.43 25.04
N ARG A 434 -13.09 28.47 25.70
CA ARG A 434 -13.77 27.35 26.35
C ARG A 434 -14.20 27.78 27.76
N ARG A 435 -15.51 27.79 28.03
CA ARG A 435 -16.02 28.05 29.38
C ARG A 435 -15.95 26.78 30.24
N PRO A 436 -15.91 26.87 31.58
CA PRO A 436 -15.82 25.71 32.47
C PRO A 436 -16.92 24.66 32.27
N ASN A 437 -18.13 25.09 31.88
CA ASN A 437 -19.27 24.21 31.63
C ASN A 437 -19.43 23.81 30.15
N ASP A 438 -18.57 24.31 29.24
CA ASP A 438 -18.63 23.92 27.83
C ASP A 438 -18.09 22.47 27.68
N ASN A 439 -18.91 21.59 27.10
CA ASN A 439 -18.45 20.26 26.71
C ASN A 439 -17.53 20.34 25.48
N ASP A 440 -16.83 19.23 25.19
CA ASP A 440 -15.92 19.17 24.04
C ASP A 440 -16.67 19.41 22.71
N THR A 441 -17.93 18.95 22.59
CA THR A 441 -18.77 19.08 21.39
C THR A 441 -19.06 20.54 21.00
N ASP A 442 -19.37 21.40 21.97
CA ASP A 442 -19.63 22.82 21.71
C ASP A 442 -18.36 23.55 21.24
N LEU A 443 -17.20 23.17 21.77
CA LEU A 443 -15.91 23.68 21.30
C LEU A 443 -15.62 23.20 19.86
N VAL A 444 -15.85 21.92 19.58
CA VAL A 444 -15.68 21.33 18.24
C VAL A 444 -16.57 22.04 17.21
N ARG A 445 -17.83 22.31 17.54
CA ARG A 445 -18.76 23.05 16.64
C ARG A 445 -18.25 24.45 16.33
N LYS A 446 -17.70 25.17 17.33
CA LYS A 446 -17.08 26.50 17.12
C LYS A 446 -15.86 26.40 16.19
N ILE A 447 -15.01 25.39 16.36
CA ILE A 447 -13.84 25.15 15.49
C ILE A 447 -14.29 24.81 14.07
N GLN A 448 -15.23 23.87 13.90
CA GLN A 448 -15.78 23.50 12.59
C GLN A 448 -16.43 24.70 11.89
N SER A 449 -17.19 25.54 12.61
CA SER A 449 -17.78 26.76 12.05
C SER A 449 -16.72 27.76 11.59
N SER A 450 -15.60 27.84 12.32
CA SER A 450 -14.46 28.69 11.93
C SER A 450 -13.80 28.13 10.66
N ILE A 451 -13.57 26.82 10.58
CA ILE A 451 -13.00 26.15 9.39
C ILE A 451 -13.90 26.33 8.16
N LYS A 452 -15.23 26.27 8.32
CA LYS A 452 -16.22 26.47 7.25
C LYS A 452 -16.27 27.90 6.70
N SER A 453 -15.69 28.88 7.40
CA SER A 453 -15.68 30.27 6.92
C SER A 453 -14.93 30.39 5.59
N ARG A 454 -15.56 30.99 4.58
CA ARG A 454 -14.98 31.19 3.24
C ARG A 454 -13.65 31.94 3.27
N GLU A 455 -13.46 32.83 4.23
CA GLU A 455 -12.22 33.58 4.39
C GLU A 455 -11.00 32.70 4.71
N ASN A 456 -11.26 31.50 5.22
CA ASN A 456 -10.23 30.50 5.54
C ASN A 456 -9.94 29.55 4.36
N TYR A 457 -10.49 29.81 3.18
CA TYR A 457 -10.15 29.15 1.92
C TYR A 457 -9.26 30.02 1.03
N SER A 458 -8.62 31.04 1.60
CA SER A 458 -7.76 31.98 0.86
C SER A 458 -6.45 31.36 0.35
N LYS A 459 -5.99 30.25 0.96
CA LYS A 459 -4.77 29.54 0.58
C LYS A 459 -5.05 28.06 0.32
N ILE A 460 -5.20 27.72 -0.95
CA ILE A 460 -5.40 26.34 -1.41
C ILE A 460 -4.12 25.91 -2.13
N ILE A 461 -3.38 25.00 -1.50
CA ILE A 461 -2.13 24.48 -2.05
C ILE A 461 -2.12 22.95 -1.94
N SER A 462 -1.36 22.28 -2.80
CA SER A 462 -1.13 20.84 -2.69
C SER A 462 0.15 20.58 -1.90
N VAL A 463 0.28 19.40 -1.30
CA VAL A 463 1.47 19.02 -0.51
C VAL A 463 2.75 19.13 -1.34
N GLN A 464 2.69 18.73 -2.61
CA GLN A 464 3.83 18.82 -3.54
C GLN A 464 4.34 20.25 -3.75
N THR A 465 3.50 21.26 -3.55
CA THR A 465 3.85 22.69 -3.76
C THR A 465 4.28 23.41 -2.48
N MET A 466 4.36 22.72 -1.34
CA MET A 466 4.76 23.34 -0.08
C MET A 466 6.25 23.75 -0.11
N ASP A 467 6.52 25.03 0.12
CA ASP A 467 7.89 25.58 0.11
C ASP A 467 8.69 25.17 1.35
N THR A 468 9.77 24.40 1.12
CA THR A 468 10.70 23.92 2.16
C THR A 468 12.07 24.60 2.12
N LEU A 469 12.45 25.18 0.97
CA LEU A 469 13.83 25.65 0.71
C LEU A 469 14.25 26.76 1.66
N ARG A 470 13.32 27.64 2.05
CA ARG A 470 13.59 28.81 2.90
C ARG A 470 13.62 28.49 4.40
N LEU A 471 13.40 27.24 4.80
CA LEU A 471 13.23 26.85 6.22
C LEU A 471 14.20 25.77 6.71
N GLY A 472 15.13 25.33 5.86
CA GLY A 472 16.05 24.24 6.23
C GLY A 472 15.32 22.93 6.49
N ILE A 473 14.27 22.63 5.72
CA ILE A 473 13.51 21.38 5.77
C ILE A 473 13.94 20.53 4.58
N CYS A 474 14.40 19.30 4.85
CA CYS A 474 14.75 18.35 3.79
C CYS A 474 13.49 17.77 3.15
N VAL A 475 13.59 17.32 1.90
CA VAL A 475 12.53 16.53 1.25
C VAL A 475 13.11 15.16 1.00
N ASP A 476 12.35 14.10 1.30
CA ASP A 476 12.71 12.69 1.08
C ASP A 476 12.88 12.30 -0.42
N GLU A 477 12.71 13.27 -1.32
CA GLU A 477 12.92 13.18 -2.78
C GLU A 477 14.22 13.84 -3.26
N GLY A 478 15.11 14.20 -2.33
CA GLY A 478 16.27 15.06 -2.62
C GLY A 478 17.49 14.36 -3.21
N SER A 479 17.53 13.02 -3.28
CA SER A 479 18.73 12.30 -3.73
C SER A 479 18.93 12.38 -5.26
N GLU A 480 20.19 12.27 -5.70
CA GLU A 480 20.51 12.30 -7.13
C GLU A 480 19.95 11.08 -7.89
N ASP A 481 19.91 9.92 -7.24
CA ASP A 481 19.29 8.70 -7.80
C ASP A 481 17.81 8.92 -8.10
N PHE A 482 17.12 9.59 -7.17
CA PHE A 482 15.72 9.94 -7.33
C PHE A 482 15.49 10.89 -8.50
N ARG A 483 16.31 11.94 -8.61
CA ARG A 483 16.24 12.93 -9.70
C ARG A 483 16.49 12.28 -11.06
N ARG A 484 17.49 11.41 -11.18
CA ARG A 484 17.82 10.70 -12.42
C ARG A 484 16.70 9.77 -12.86
N ALA A 485 16.18 8.97 -11.94
CA ALA A 485 15.08 8.05 -12.20
C ALA A 485 13.80 8.79 -12.62
N ARG A 486 13.45 9.86 -11.89
CA ARG A 486 12.29 10.71 -12.17
C ARG A 486 12.37 11.33 -13.57
N GLN A 487 13.49 11.95 -13.91
CA GLN A 487 13.67 12.59 -15.23
C GLN A 487 13.52 11.59 -16.38
N HIS A 488 13.99 10.36 -16.23
CA HIS A 488 13.82 9.33 -17.26
C HIS A 488 12.37 8.88 -17.39
N ALA A 489 11.67 8.68 -16.27
CA ALA A 489 10.25 8.34 -16.29
C ALA A 489 9.41 9.48 -16.92
N GLU A 490 9.67 10.74 -16.55
CA GLU A 490 9.01 11.92 -17.11
C GLU A 490 9.20 11.97 -18.64
N ARG A 491 10.43 11.81 -19.17
CA ARG A 491 10.69 11.80 -20.62
C ARG A 491 9.85 10.77 -21.39
N ILE A 492 9.67 9.57 -20.85
CA ILE A 492 8.86 8.52 -21.49
C ILE A 492 7.38 8.93 -21.43
N THR A 493 6.91 9.35 -20.26
CA THR A 493 5.49 9.64 -20.03
C THR A 493 5.00 10.93 -20.70
N GLU A 494 5.87 11.94 -20.91
CA GLU A 494 5.56 13.16 -21.67
C GLU A 494 5.27 12.90 -23.15
N ALA A 495 5.76 11.79 -23.71
CA ALA A 495 5.45 11.38 -25.08
C ALA A 495 4.03 10.79 -25.22
N ILE A 496 3.38 10.44 -24.11
CA ILE A 496 2.06 9.80 -24.09
C ILE A 496 0.98 10.89 -24.08
N ARG A 497 0.60 11.37 -25.26
CA ARG A 497 -0.49 12.34 -25.43
C ARG A 497 -1.86 11.66 -25.52
N ASP A 498 -1.93 10.62 -26.36
CA ASP A 498 -3.10 9.77 -26.53
C ASP A 498 -2.67 8.33 -26.26
N VAL A 499 -3.29 7.69 -25.27
CA VAL A 499 -2.90 6.35 -24.81
C VAL A 499 -3.12 5.30 -25.91
N ILE A 500 -4.22 5.40 -26.67
CA ILE A 500 -4.58 4.42 -27.68
C ILE A 500 -3.61 4.50 -28.85
N VAL A 501 -3.31 5.73 -29.32
CA VAL A 501 -2.34 5.96 -30.39
C VAL A 501 -0.95 5.51 -29.94
N TYR A 502 -0.55 5.88 -28.72
CA TYR A 502 0.76 5.50 -28.18
C TYR A 502 0.92 3.98 -28.09
N LYS A 503 -0.09 3.24 -27.59
CA LYS A 503 -0.05 1.77 -27.54
C LYS A 503 0.15 1.19 -28.95
N LYS A 504 -0.60 1.67 -29.94
CA LYS A 504 -0.51 1.16 -31.31
C LYS A 504 0.85 1.40 -31.97
N GLU A 505 1.47 2.55 -31.71
CA GLU A 505 2.75 2.93 -32.34
C GLU A 505 3.97 2.43 -31.56
N THR A 506 3.90 2.44 -30.23
CA THR A 506 5.06 2.16 -29.34
C THR A 506 5.05 0.75 -28.77
N LEU A 507 3.88 0.13 -28.59
CA LEU A 507 3.69 -1.20 -28.01
C LEU A 507 3.13 -2.18 -29.05
N ALA A 508 3.78 -2.25 -30.21
CA ALA A 508 3.21 -2.88 -31.39
C ALA A 508 3.29 -4.42 -31.37
N LEU A 509 4.31 -5.00 -30.71
CA LEU A 509 4.49 -6.45 -30.69
C LEU A 509 3.42 -7.15 -29.86
N GLN A 510 3.01 -6.57 -28.72
CA GLN A 510 1.90 -7.11 -27.91
C GLN A 510 0.51 -6.85 -28.52
N GLY A 511 0.44 -6.10 -29.64
CA GLY A 511 -0.81 -5.74 -30.31
C GLY A 511 -1.36 -6.83 -31.23
N ASP A 512 -1.78 -6.44 -32.44
CA ASP A 512 -2.50 -7.32 -33.37
C ASP A 512 -1.67 -8.54 -33.83
N LEU A 513 -0.35 -8.40 -33.92
CA LEU A 513 0.53 -9.51 -34.28
C LEU A 513 0.46 -10.63 -33.25
N TRP A 514 0.56 -10.30 -31.97
CA TRP A 514 0.47 -11.27 -30.87
C TRP A 514 -0.91 -11.91 -30.75
N LYS A 515 -1.97 -11.12 -30.96
CA LYS A 515 -3.35 -11.61 -31.06
C LYS A 515 -3.51 -12.65 -32.16
N GLN A 516 -3.01 -12.36 -33.37
CA GLN A 516 -3.13 -13.27 -34.51
C GLN A 516 -2.26 -14.53 -34.35
N LEU A 517 -1.05 -14.41 -33.80
CA LEU A 517 -0.19 -15.54 -33.48
C LEU A 517 -0.85 -16.48 -32.49
N SER A 518 -1.34 -15.96 -31.37
CA SER A 518 -2.00 -16.74 -30.32
C SER A 518 -3.27 -17.44 -30.84
N LYS A 519 -4.09 -16.76 -31.64
CA LYS A 519 -5.26 -17.37 -32.29
C LYS A 519 -4.87 -18.49 -33.25
N THR A 520 -3.81 -18.30 -34.04
CA THR A 520 -3.34 -19.31 -34.99
C THR A 520 -2.78 -20.53 -34.26
N GLU A 521 -2.01 -20.32 -33.19
CA GLU A 521 -1.47 -21.39 -32.34
C GLU A 521 -2.58 -22.24 -31.71
N LYS A 522 -3.62 -21.61 -31.15
CA LYS A 522 -4.78 -22.34 -30.59
C LYS A 522 -5.57 -23.08 -31.67
N GLU A 523 -5.74 -22.48 -32.84
CA GLU A 523 -6.42 -23.12 -33.96
C GLU A 523 -5.65 -24.36 -34.45
N MET A 524 -4.31 -24.33 -34.44
CA MET A 524 -3.50 -25.52 -34.75
C MET A 524 -3.74 -26.67 -33.77
N CYS A 525 -4.01 -26.37 -32.48
CA CYS A 525 -4.32 -27.39 -31.48
C CYS A 525 -5.76 -27.90 -31.58
N ARG A 526 -6.73 -27.02 -31.87
CA ARG A 526 -8.16 -27.34 -31.75
C ARG A 526 -8.82 -27.73 -33.07
N MET A 527 -8.29 -27.25 -34.19
CA MET A 527 -8.82 -27.42 -35.55
C MET A 527 -10.34 -27.15 -35.65
N LYS A 528 -10.83 -26.09 -35.01
CA LYS A 528 -12.26 -25.73 -34.98
C LYS A 528 -12.78 -25.32 -36.36
N ASN A 529 -11.95 -24.67 -37.16
CA ASN A 529 -12.31 -24.02 -38.41
C ASN A 529 -11.86 -24.81 -39.66
N GLN A 530 -11.56 -26.11 -39.50
CA GLN A 530 -11.10 -26.99 -40.59
C GLN A 530 -12.10 -27.06 -41.76
N GLY A 531 -13.40 -27.09 -41.47
CA GLY A 531 -14.45 -27.19 -42.49
C GLY A 531 -14.33 -28.46 -43.35
N ALA A 532 -14.45 -28.31 -44.68
CA ALA A 532 -14.37 -29.42 -45.62
C ALA A 532 -12.93 -29.78 -46.06
N LYS A 533 -11.91 -29.07 -45.55
CA LYS A 533 -10.51 -29.32 -45.91
C LYS A 533 -10.00 -30.58 -45.22
N SER A 534 -9.05 -31.28 -45.84
CA SER A 534 -8.37 -32.38 -45.16
C SER A 534 -7.54 -31.84 -43.98
N GLY A 535 -7.40 -32.64 -42.91
CA GLY A 535 -6.71 -32.21 -41.69
C GLY A 535 -5.26 -31.77 -41.96
N SER A 536 -4.57 -32.49 -42.84
CA SER A 536 -3.18 -32.17 -43.21
C SER A 536 -3.04 -30.90 -44.03
N GLU A 537 -3.96 -30.62 -44.96
CA GLU A 537 -3.94 -29.37 -45.74
C GLU A 537 -4.19 -28.16 -44.85
N TYR A 538 -5.19 -28.25 -43.97
CA TYR A 538 -5.53 -27.16 -43.06
C TYR A 538 -4.41 -26.89 -42.04
N GLU A 539 -3.80 -27.94 -41.50
CA GLU A 539 -2.64 -27.82 -40.60
C GLU A 539 -1.45 -27.14 -41.29
N ASN A 540 -1.17 -27.47 -42.55
CA ASN A 540 -0.11 -26.83 -43.32
C ASN A 540 -0.40 -25.34 -43.59
N GLU A 541 -1.63 -24.98 -43.95
CA GLU A 541 -2.03 -23.57 -44.11
C GLU A 541 -1.83 -22.77 -42.80
N LEU A 542 -2.20 -23.35 -41.66
CA LEU A 542 -1.99 -22.71 -40.36
C LEU A 542 -0.51 -22.58 -40.02
N LYS A 543 0.32 -23.58 -40.33
CA LYS A 543 1.78 -23.51 -40.16
C LYS A 543 2.38 -22.40 -41.01
N GLU A 544 2.01 -22.29 -42.29
CA GLU A 544 2.49 -21.24 -43.18
C GLU A 544 2.07 -19.85 -42.68
N LYS A 545 0.82 -19.70 -42.25
CA LYS A 545 0.31 -18.46 -41.65
C LYS A 545 1.07 -18.11 -40.37
N TRP A 546 1.31 -19.09 -39.50
CA TRP A 546 2.05 -18.92 -38.25
C TRP A 546 3.47 -18.45 -38.55
N VAL A 547 4.20 -19.12 -39.45
CA VAL A 547 5.55 -18.74 -39.87
C VAL A 547 5.58 -17.32 -40.46
N SER A 548 4.60 -16.97 -41.30
CA SER A 548 4.49 -15.62 -41.88
C SER A 548 4.30 -14.53 -40.81
N LEU A 549 3.38 -14.75 -39.86
CA LEU A 549 3.13 -13.81 -38.77
C LEU A 549 4.32 -13.70 -37.84
N TYR A 550 4.98 -14.82 -37.57
CA TYR A 550 6.16 -14.89 -36.71
C TYR A 550 7.35 -14.17 -37.34
N ALA A 551 7.58 -14.36 -38.64
CA ALA A 551 8.58 -13.60 -39.39
C ALA A 551 8.27 -12.10 -39.43
N LYS A 552 6.99 -11.69 -39.54
CA LYS A 552 6.59 -10.28 -39.45
C LYS A 552 6.93 -9.70 -38.07
N ARG A 553 6.64 -10.44 -36.99
CA ARG A 553 6.98 -10.05 -35.61
C ARG A 553 8.48 -9.87 -35.44
N CYS A 554 9.31 -10.83 -35.88
CA CYS A 554 10.76 -10.75 -35.77
C CYS A 554 11.36 -9.59 -36.59
N ASN A 555 10.81 -9.31 -37.77
CA ASN A 555 11.28 -8.21 -38.60
C ASN A 555 10.76 -6.83 -38.17
N HIS A 556 9.74 -6.77 -37.30
CA HIS A 556 9.06 -5.52 -36.96
C HIS A 556 10.02 -4.50 -36.32
N TYR A 557 10.88 -4.95 -35.40
CA TYR A 557 11.91 -4.12 -34.74
C TYR A 557 13.32 -4.39 -35.24
N ARG A 558 13.46 -4.81 -36.50
CA ARG A 558 14.77 -5.03 -37.13
C ARG A 558 15.70 -3.79 -37.09
N HIS A 559 15.12 -2.60 -37.00
CA HIS A 559 15.84 -1.32 -36.86
C HIS A 559 15.87 -0.77 -35.42
N GLY A 560 15.47 -1.58 -34.44
CA GLY A 560 15.34 -1.22 -33.04
C GLY A 560 13.88 -0.95 -32.62
N PRO A 561 13.54 -1.14 -31.33
CA PRO A 561 12.24 -0.76 -30.79
C PRO A 561 11.97 0.75 -30.88
N PRO A 562 10.71 1.20 -30.78
CA PRO A 562 10.35 2.61 -30.70
C PRO A 562 11.01 3.28 -29.49
N ILE A 563 11.23 4.59 -29.59
CA ILE A 563 12.06 5.34 -28.62
C ILE A 563 11.61 5.19 -27.17
N GLY A 564 10.29 5.07 -26.93
CA GLY A 564 9.73 4.85 -25.60
C GLY A 564 10.17 3.51 -24.98
N ILE A 565 10.03 2.41 -25.74
CA ILE A 565 10.46 1.08 -25.30
C ILE A 565 11.98 0.98 -25.23
N MET A 566 12.70 1.54 -26.19
CA MET A 566 14.15 1.56 -26.16
C MET A 566 14.66 2.29 -24.91
N SER A 567 14.06 3.43 -24.55
CA SER A 567 14.41 4.18 -23.34
C SER A 567 14.06 3.42 -22.06
N PHE A 568 12.92 2.73 -22.04
CA PHE A 568 12.50 1.89 -20.91
C PHE A 568 13.47 0.73 -20.68
N ILE A 569 13.80 -0.02 -21.75
CA ILE A 569 14.77 -1.13 -21.71
C ILE A 569 16.16 -0.62 -21.28
N ALA A 570 16.60 0.51 -21.85
CA ALA A 570 17.87 1.11 -21.48
C ALA A 570 17.92 1.49 -19.99
N ALA A 571 16.86 2.10 -19.44
CA ALA A 571 16.78 2.43 -18.03
C ALA A 571 16.87 1.17 -17.14
N ILE A 572 16.12 0.11 -17.46
CA ILE A 572 16.13 -1.13 -16.68
C ILE A 572 17.48 -1.86 -16.71
N ILE A 573 18.21 -1.79 -17.83
CA ILE A 573 19.53 -2.41 -17.97
C ILE A 573 20.64 -1.58 -17.30
N THR A 574 20.59 -0.25 -17.41
CA THR A 574 21.72 0.61 -17.03
C THR A 574 21.65 1.13 -15.60
N PHE A 575 20.45 1.25 -15.02
CA PHE A 575 20.28 1.77 -13.67
C PHE A 575 20.76 0.77 -12.61
N SER A 576 21.33 1.31 -11.53
CA SER A 576 21.54 0.54 -10.30
C SER A 576 20.19 0.02 -9.77
N ASP A 577 20.23 -0.98 -8.88
CA ASP A 577 18.99 -1.58 -8.37
C ASP A 577 18.07 -0.55 -7.70
N ILE A 578 18.62 0.38 -6.93
CA ILE A 578 17.81 1.41 -6.27
C ILE A 578 17.20 2.40 -7.28
N GLU A 579 17.96 2.84 -8.28
CA GLU A 579 17.48 3.73 -9.35
C GLU A 579 16.40 3.05 -10.20
N LYS A 580 16.57 1.74 -10.47
CA LYS A 580 15.60 0.92 -11.21
C LYS A 580 14.26 0.86 -10.47
N HIS A 581 14.27 0.63 -9.15
CA HIS A 581 13.05 0.65 -8.34
C HIS A 581 12.40 2.04 -8.32
N TYR A 582 13.17 3.12 -8.18
CA TYR A 582 12.63 4.48 -8.27
C TYR A 582 12.03 4.76 -9.64
N PHE A 583 12.70 4.33 -10.72
CA PHE A 583 12.25 4.54 -12.09
C PHE A 583 10.93 3.83 -12.36
N LEU A 584 10.83 2.54 -12.01
CA LEU A 584 9.59 1.79 -12.12
C LEU A 584 8.49 2.44 -11.28
N LYS A 585 8.79 2.87 -10.05
CA LYS A 585 7.77 3.51 -9.22
C LYS A 585 7.30 4.85 -9.81
N TRP A 586 8.20 5.65 -10.36
CA TRP A 586 7.85 6.89 -11.05
C TRP A 586 7.03 6.65 -12.32
N MET A 587 7.39 5.63 -13.11
CA MET A 587 6.57 5.20 -14.25
C MET A 587 5.14 4.86 -13.80
N LYS A 588 4.96 4.15 -12.67
CA LYS A 588 3.64 3.81 -12.11
C LYS A 588 2.85 5.08 -11.82
N LEU A 589 3.42 5.98 -11.03
CA LEU A 589 2.76 7.20 -10.58
C LEU A 589 2.38 8.11 -11.76
N ASN A 590 3.27 8.25 -12.74
CA ASN A 590 3.04 9.10 -13.90
C ASN A 590 1.97 8.52 -14.85
N LEU A 591 2.07 7.23 -15.17
CA LEU A 591 1.06 6.53 -15.98
C LEU A 591 -0.31 6.58 -15.30
N ASP A 592 -0.33 6.41 -13.98
CA ASP A 592 -1.56 6.46 -13.21
C ASP A 592 -2.25 7.82 -13.31
N SER A 593 -1.48 8.90 -13.21
CA SER A 593 -1.98 10.27 -13.37
C SER A 593 -2.52 10.53 -14.79
N ILE A 594 -1.84 10.04 -15.83
CA ILE A 594 -2.29 10.18 -17.24
C ILE A 594 -3.62 9.47 -17.44
N ILE A 595 -3.73 8.22 -16.99
CA ILE A 595 -4.95 7.43 -17.12
C ILE A 595 -6.11 8.08 -16.37
N GLN A 596 -5.89 8.54 -15.13
CA GLN A 596 -6.95 9.16 -14.32
C GLN A 596 -7.53 10.40 -15.02
N LYS A 597 -6.68 11.25 -15.61
CA LYS A 597 -7.11 12.41 -16.40
C LYS A 597 -7.95 11.97 -17.60
N ASN A 598 -7.44 11.05 -18.43
CA ASN A 598 -8.14 10.58 -19.63
C ASN A 598 -9.48 9.89 -19.29
N LEU A 599 -9.51 9.02 -18.27
CA LEU A 599 -10.73 8.34 -17.83
C LEU A 599 -11.76 9.33 -17.28
N SER A 600 -11.33 10.40 -16.59
CA SER A 600 -12.25 11.41 -16.09
C SER A 600 -12.96 12.16 -17.22
N GLU A 601 -12.27 12.44 -18.32
CA GLU A 601 -12.82 13.08 -19.51
C GLU A 601 -13.75 12.14 -20.28
N LEU A 602 -13.32 10.90 -20.53
CA LEU A 602 -14.13 9.90 -21.23
C LEU A 602 -15.41 9.55 -20.46
N ARG A 603 -15.34 9.47 -19.12
CA ARG A 603 -16.53 9.23 -18.27
C ARG A 603 -17.50 10.41 -18.30
N LYS A 604 -17.01 11.66 -18.35
CA LYS A 604 -17.87 12.84 -18.51
C LYS A 604 -18.59 12.79 -19.86
N GLU A 605 -17.86 12.50 -20.94
CA GLU A 605 -18.45 12.33 -22.28
C GLU A 605 -19.52 11.22 -22.29
N TYR A 606 -19.25 10.10 -21.59
CA TYR A 606 -20.18 8.98 -21.49
C TYR A 606 -21.47 9.39 -20.76
N GLN A 607 -21.36 10.07 -19.62
CA GLN A 607 -22.50 10.55 -18.86
C GLN A 607 -23.34 11.60 -19.62
N GLU A 608 -22.69 12.47 -20.39
CA GLU A 608 -23.39 13.46 -21.22
C GLU A 608 -24.16 12.82 -22.36
N LYS A 609 -23.55 11.84 -23.04
CA LYS A 609 -24.19 11.10 -24.14
C LYS A 609 -25.27 10.15 -23.64
N SER A 610 -25.10 9.52 -22.47
CA SER A 610 -26.11 8.62 -21.90
C SER A 610 -27.41 9.34 -21.49
N LYS A 611 -27.33 10.63 -21.16
CA LYS A 611 -28.49 11.47 -20.80
C LYS A 611 -29.32 11.93 -22.01
N LYS A 612 -28.79 11.85 -23.23
CA LYS A 612 -29.50 12.18 -24.47
C LYS A 612 -30.05 10.88 -25.08
N GLU A 613 -31.35 10.61 -24.93
CA GLU A 613 -31.96 9.28 -25.16
C GLU A 613 -31.70 8.59 -26.53
N ILE A 614 -31.52 7.26 -26.42
CA ILE A 614 -31.80 6.12 -27.34
C ILE A 614 -31.06 6.03 -28.70
N LYS A 615 -30.68 7.11 -29.38
CA LYS A 615 -30.11 6.99 -30.75
C LYS A 615 -28.62 6.59 -30.83
N ASN A 616 -27.89 6.56 -29.71
CA ASN A 616 -26.43 6.46 -29.72
C ASN A 616 -25.88 5.17 -29.04
N LYS A 617 -26.61 4.04 -29.09
CA LYS A 617 -26.10 2.76 -28.53
C LYS A 617 -24.75 2.35 -29.10
N GLU A 618 -24.50 2.59 -30.38
CA GLU A 618 -23.21 2.29 -31.02
C GLU A 618 -22.11 3.26 -30.57
N GLU A 619 -22.40 4.54 -30.40
CA GLU A 619 -21.43 5.50 -29.87
C GLU A 619 -21.09 5.22 -28.39
N LEU A 620 -22.07 4.80 -27.59
CA LEU A 620 -21.84 4.40 -26.20
C LEU A 620 -20.95 3.16 -26.12
N LYS A 621 -21.20 2.14 -26.97
CA LYS A 621 -20.30 0.98 -27.11
C LYS A 621 -18.89 1.38 -27.54
N HIS A 622 -18.78 2.29 -28.51
CA HIS A 622 -17.48 2.78 -28.96
C HIS A 622 -16.75 3.56 -27.84
N LEU A 623 -17.48 4.29 -27.00
CA LEU A 623 -16.90 5.02 -25.87
C LEU A 623 -16.51 4.08 -24.72
N GLU A 624 -17.28 3.02 -24.46
CA GLU A 624 -16.90 1.93 -23.56
C GLU A 624 -15.62 1.24 -24.04
N GLN A 625 -15.54 0.94 -25.34
CA GLN A 625 -14.34 0.38 -25.95
C GLN A 625 -13.13 1.34 -25.82
N LYS A 626 -13.33 2.64 -26.02
CA LYS A 626 -12.27 3.64 -25.80
C LYS A 626 -11.83 3.71 -24.34
N ILE A 627 -12.75 3.68 -23.38
CA ILE A 627 -12.43 3.65 -21.94
C ILE A 627 -11.56 2.43 -21.62
N TYR A 628 -11.91 1.30 -22.20
CA TYR A 628 -11.19 0.04 -22.04
C TYR A 628 -9.80 0.07 -22.69
N ASP A 629 -9.69 0.58 -23.92
CA ASP A 629 -8.42 0.68 -24.66
C ASP A 629 -7.49 1.78 -24.11
N SER A 630 -8.01 2.69 -23.28
CA SER A 630 -7.26 3.75 -22.61
C SER A 630 -6.50 3.29 -21.36
N SER A 631 -6.44 1.99 -21.10
CA SER A 631 -5.64 1.40 -20.01
C SER A 631 -4.16 1.27 -20.41
N LEU A 632 -3.25 1.72 -19.55
CA LEU A 632 -1.80 1.67 -19.76
C LEU A 632 -1.01 1.74 -18.44
N GLY A 633 -0.48 0.62 -17.97
CA GLY A 633 0.43 0.56 -16.82
C GLY A 633 1.82 0.02 -17.18
N ILE A 634 2.66 -0.16 -16.17
CA ILE A 634 4.04 -0.68 -16.33
C ILE A 634 4.02 -2.09 -16.91
N GLU A 635 3.03 -2.89 -16.56
CA GLU A 635 2.86 -4.24 -17.05
C GLU A 635 2.85 -4.30 -18.59
N HIS A 636 2.34 -3.27 -19.27
CA HIS A 636 2.36 -3.19 -20.72
C HIS A 636 3.78 -2.96 -21.28
N PHE A 637 4.61 -2.15 -20.61
CA PHE A 637 6.01 -1.93 -21.00
C PHE A 637 6.86 -3.19 -20.76
N LEU A 638 6.63 -3.89 -19.64
CA LEU A 638 7.29 -5.16 -19.36
C LEU A 638 6.84 -6.26 -20.32
N ARG A 639 5.54 -6.31 -20.66
CA ARG A 639 5.00 -7.23 -21.67
C ARG A 639 5.67 -6.99 -23.02
N GLU A 640 5.76 -5.74 -23.48
CA GLU A 640 6.45 -5.42 -24.74
C GLU A 640 7.92 -5.84 -24.70
N THR A 641 8.59 -5.61 -23.57
CA THR A 641 9.98 -6.02 -23.37
C THR A 641 10.14 -7.54 -23.49
N GLY A 642 9.22 -8.32 -22.92
CA GLY A 642 9.17 -9.77 -23.09
C GLY A 642 8.91 -10.18 -24.55
N GLN A 643 8.02 -9.47 -25.26
CA GLN A 643 7.76 -9.73 -26.68
C GLN A 643 8.97 -9.44 -27.57
N VAL A 644 9.75 -8.39 -27.26
CA VAL A 644 11.05 -8.08 -27.89
C VAL A 644 12.04 -9.20 -27.65
N TYR A 645 12.19 -9.64 -26.40
CA TYR A 645 13.10 -10.71 -26.04
C TYR A 645 12.77 -12.03 -26.78
N GLU A 646 11.51 -12.41 -26.84
CA GLU A 646 11.09 -13.61 -27.58
C GLU A 646 11.38 -13.51 -29.08
N ALA A 647 11.19 -12.34 -29.68
CA ALA A 647 11.51 -12.11 -31.09
C ALA A 647 13.03 -12.22 -31.36
N GLU A 648 13.86 -11.72 -30.45
CA GLU A 648 15.33 -11.86 -30.53
C GLU A 648 15.77 -13.32 -30.38
N CYS A 649 15.20 -14.06 -29.43
CA CYS A 649 15.48 -15.49 -29.24
C CYS A 649 15.16 -16.31 -30.49
N ALA A 650 14.06 -15.97 -31.16
CA ALA A 650 13.64 -16.60 -32.40
C ALA A 650 14.65 -16.38 -33.53
N MET A 651 15.05 -15.13 -33.77
CA MET A 651 16.05 -14.80 -34.80
C MET A 651 17.38 -15.50 -34.53
N SER A 652 17.77 -15.62 -33.26
CA SER A 652 18.98 -16.34 -32.86
C SER A 652 18.94 -17.82 -33.26
N LYS A 653 17.81 -18.50 -33.02
CA LYS A 653 17.60 -19.91 -33.39
C LYS A 653 17.61 -20.11 -34.91
N GLU A 654 16.99 -19.21 -35.68
CA GLU A 654 16.90 -19.33 -37.14
C GLU A 654 18.22 -18.97 -37.86
N GLN A 655 18.88 -17.88 -37.45
CA GLN A 655 20.06 -17.35 -38.15
C GLN A 655 21.39 -17.83 -37.54
N LYS A 656 21.36 -18.59 -36.44
CA LYS A 656 22.54 -18.98 -35.63
C LYS A 656 23.39 -17.78 -35.17
N ILE A 657 22.77 -16.63 -34.99
CA ILE A 657 23.41 -15.41 -34.48
C ILE A 657 23.15 -15.35 -32.97
N SER A 658 24.12 -14.94 -32.15
CA SER A 658 23.87 -14.74 -30.72
C SER A 658 22.90 -13.58 -30.51
N ILE A 659 21.92 -13.74 -29.62
CA ILE A 659 21.07 -12.65 -29.14
C ILE A 659 21.93 -11.43 -28.79
N MET A 660 21.48 -10.22 -29.16
CA MET A 660 22.26 -9.02 -28.88
C MET A 660 22.52 -8.90 -27.38
N LYS A 661 23.78 -8.61 -27.01
CA LYS A 661 24.26 -8.55 -25.62
C LYS A 661 23.33 -7.82 -24.62
N PRO A 662 22.69 -6.66 -24.94
CA PRO A 662 21.78 -6.01 -23.99
C PRO A 662 20.54 -6.85 -23.66
N TYR A 663 19.99 -7.61 -24.62
CA TYR A 663 18.73 -8.34 -24.43
C TYR A 663 18.89 -9.65 -23.65
N ASN A 664 20.10 -10.24 -23.63
CA ASN A 664 20.39 -11.46 -22.84
C ASN A 664 20.20 -11.29 -21.34
N GLN A 665 20.29 -10.05 -20.84
CA GLN A 665 20.19 -9.77 -19.41
C GLN A 665 18.74 -9.59 -18.95
N LEU A 666 17.79 -9.41 -19.88
CA LEU A 666 16.40 -9.10 -19.55
C LEU A 666 15.72 -10.14 -18.66
N PRO A 667 15.82 -11.46 -18.93
CA PRO A 667 15.22 -12.46 -18.04
C PRO A 667 15.81 -12.42 -16.63
N GLY A 668 17.12 -12.17 -16.52
CA GLY A 668 17.82 -12.02 -15.24
C GLY A 668 17.32 -10.82 -14.44
N ILE A 669 17.11 -9.68 -15.11
CA ILE A 669 16.57 -8.47 -14.45
C ILE A 669 15.11 -8.68 -14.03
N ALA A 670 14.29 -9.33 -14.87
CA ALA A 670 12.92 -9.68 -14.50
C ALA A 670 12.88 -10.65 -13.31
N ALA A 671 13.80 -11.63 -13.24
CA ALA A 671 13.94 -12.48 -12.07
C ALA A 671 14.32 -11.70 -10.80
N ASP A 672 15.19 -10.68 -10.90
CA ASP A 672 15.51 -9.79 -9.78
C ASP A 672 14.28 -9.01 -9.30
N LEU A 673 13.50 -8.42 -10.23
CA LEU A 673 12.25 -7.74 -9.90
C LEU A 673 11.26 -8.67 -9.18
N LEU A 674 11.13 -9.92 -9.65
CA LEU A 674 10.27 -10.91 -9.02
C LEU A 674 10.75 -11.28 -7.61
N LEU A 675 12.08 -11.40 -7.41
CA LEU A 675 12.70 -11.65 -6.11
C LEU A 675 12.54 -10.48 -5.13
N ASP A 676 12.30 -9.27 -5.63
CA ASP A 676 12.02 -8.07 -4.86
C ASP A 676 10.51 -7.84 -4.62
N GLY A 677 9.67 -8.77 -5.09
CA GLY A 677 8.22 -8.78 -4.85
C GLY A 677 7.40 -8.04 -5.91
N PHE A 678 8.04 -7.60 -7.01
CA PHE A 678 7.33 -6.97 -8.12
C PHE A 678 6.45 -8.00 -8.86
N PRO A 679 5.16 -7.72 -9.08
CA PRO A 679 4.28 -8.63 -9.80
C PRO A 679 4.63 -8.68 -11.29
N LEU A 680 4.84 -9.87 -11.83
CA LEU A 680 5.06 -10.11 -13.26
C LEU A 680 3.86 -10.81 -13.88
N GLU A 681 3.55 -10.48 -15.13
CA GLU A 681 2.49 -11.14 -15.86
C GLU A 681 2.92 -12.54 -16.30
N LEU A 682 2.11 -13.54 -15.92
CA LEU A 682 2.24 -14.93 -16.33
C LEU A 682 1.40 -15.22 -17.58
N ILE A 683 0.13 -14.76 -17.58
CA ILE A 683 -0.80 -14.93 -18.69
C ILE A 683 -1.21 -13.55 -19.17
N ASP A 684 -1.05 -13.28 -20.47
CA ASP A 684 -1.58 -12.08 -21.09
C ASP A 684 -3.09 -12.23 -21.30
N GLY A 685 -3.89 -11.51 -20.53
CA GLY A 685 -5.35 -11.54 -20.63
C GLY A 685 -5.93 -10.92 -21.90
N GLU A 686 -5.17 -10.10 -22.64
CA GLU A 686 -5.68 -9.53 -23.90
C GLU A 686 -5.71 -10.56 -25.03
N VAL A 687 -4.87 -11.59 -24.96
CA VAL A 687 -4.78 -12.64 -25.98
C VAL A 687 -5.06 -14.05 -25.44
N SER A 688 -5.13 -14.20 -24.11
CA SER A 688 -5.20 -15.49 -23.42
C SER A 688 -4.05 -16.43 -23.80
N ASN A 689 -2.80 -15.98 -23.64
CA ASN A 689 -1.63 -16.80 -23.95
C ASN A 689 -0.44 -16.50 -23.02
N ILE A 690 0.46 -17.47 -22.89
CA ILE A 690 1.70 -17.37 -22.10
C ILE A 690 2.88 -17.18 -23.07
N PRO A 691 3.73 -16.15 -22.90
CA PRO A 691 5.00 -16.06 -23.61
C PRO A 691 5.98 -17.09 -23.02
N MET A 692 5.87 -18.34 -23.49
CA MET A 692 6.52 -19.50 -22.87
C MET A 692 8.04 -19.39 -22.81
N GLN A 693 8.70 -18.82 -23.83
CA GLN A 693 10.15 -18.66 -23.83
C GLN A 693 10.56 -17.63 -22.78
N TRP A 694 9.85 -16.50 -22.72
CA TRP A 694 10.10 -15.45 -21.73
C TRP A 694 9.95 -15.96 -20.29
N ILE A 695 8.83 -16.63 -19.97
CA ILE A 695 8.58 -17.16 -18.63
C ILE A 695 9.59 -18.26 -18.25
N THR A 696 9.92 -19.15 -19.20
CA THR A 696 10.91 -20.21 -18.96
C THR A 696 12.28 -19.64 -18.61
N ASP A 697 12.73 -18.63 -19.34
CA ASP A 697 14.05 -18.03 -19.12
C ASP A 697 14.10 -17.21 -17.82
N ILE A 698 13.02 -16.51 -17.46
CA ILE A 698 12.90 -15.83 -16.15
C ILE A 698 13.02 -16.85 -15.02
N LEU A 699 12.26 -17.95 -15.08
CA LEU A 699 12.28 -18.97 -14.04
C LEU A 699 13.62 -19.72 -14.00
N THR A 700 14.31 -19.86 -15.13
CA THR A 700 15.65 -20.45 -15.19
C THR A 700 16.70 -19.54 -14.54
N GLU A 701 16.62 -18.23 -14.78
CA GLU A 701 17.45 -17.24 -14.08
C GLU A 701 17.13 -17.20 -12.59
N LEU A 702 15.86 -17.32 -12.21
CA LEU A 702 15.43 -17.44 -10.82
C LEU A 702 16.03 -18.68 -10.14
N ASP A 703 16.00 -19.86 -10.80
CA ASP A 703 16.64 -21.09 -10.30
C ASP A 703 18.14 -20.88 -10.09
N THR A 704 18.80 -20.22 -11.05
CA THR A 704 20.24 -19.91 -10.98
C THR A 704 20.56 -18.98 -9.80
N LYS A 705 19.80 -17.89 -9.64
CA LYS A 705 19.97 -16.90 -8.56
C LYS A 705 19.64 -17.46 -7.18
N THR A 706 18.83 -18.51 -7.10
CA THR A 706 18.48 -19.21 -5.86
C THR A 706 19.32 -20.46 -5.60
N GLY A 707 20.40 -20.68 -6.37
CA GLY A 707 21.35 -21.77 -6.16
C GLY A 707 20.90 -23.14 -6.67
N GLY A 708 19.86 -23.21 -7.51
CA GLY A 708 19.44 -24.40 -8.24
C GLY A 708 18.76 -25.50 -7.40
N ARG A 709 18.43 -25.20 -6.14
CA ARG A 709 17.85 -26.13 -5.16
C ARG A 709 16.61 -25.59 -4.46
N CYS A 710 16.12 -24.45 -4.91
CA CYS A 710 14.97 -23.78 -4.34
C CYS A 710 13.70 -24.62 -4.53
N ARG A 711 12.96 -24.83 -3.44
CA ARG A 711 11.66 -25.48 -3.45
C ARG A 711 10.56 -24.45 -3.37
N MET A 712 9.54 -24.61 -4.19
CA MET A 712 8.46 -23.65 -4.35
C MET A 712 7.09 -24.28 -4.12
N ARG A 713 6.21 -23.51 -3.49
CA ARG A 713 4.76 -23.76 -3.37
C ARG A 713 3.99 -22.70 -4.14
N VAL A 714 2.80 -23.02 -4.63
CA VAL A 714 1.97 -22.10 -5.41
C VAL A 714 0.62 -21.89 -4.73
N ILE A 715 0.29 -20.63 -4.44
CA ILE A 715 -1.03 -20.20 -3.96
C ILE A 715 -1.64 -19.30 -5.04
N SER A 716 -2.88 -19.56 -5.43
CA SER A 716 -3.61 -18.69 -6.34
C SER A 716 -4.92 -18.21 -5.76
N VAL A 717 -5.48 -17.13 -6.31
CA VAL A 717 -6.84 -16.68 -6.05
C VAL A 717 -7.64 -16.67 -7.34
N LEU A 718 -8.87 -17.16 -7.30
CA LEU A 718 -9.80 -17.19 -8.41
C LEU A 718 -11.16 -16.68 -7.93
N GLY A 719 -11.90 -15.96 -8.78
CA GLY A 719 -13.19 -15.44 -8.40
C GLY A 719 -13.74 -14.43 -9.38
N VAL A 720 -15.04 -14.18 -9.27
CA VAL A 720 -15.77 -13.27 -10.16
C VAL A 720 -15.19 -11.86 -10.09
N HIS A 721 -15.41 -11.10 -11.15
CA HIS A 721 -15.04 -9.70 -11.26
C HIS A 721 -15.50 -8.86 -10.06
N SER A 722 -14.63 -7.95 -9.59
CA SER A 722 -14.89 -7.03 -8.47
C SER A 722 -15.21 -7.66 -7.10
N THR A 723 -14.80 -8.91 -6.84
CA THR A 723 -15.00 -9.59 -5.54
C THR A 723 -13.91 -9.28 -4.49
N GLY A 724 -12.89 -8.48 -4.80
CA GLY A 724 -11.83 -8.11 -3.85
C GLY A 724 -10.64 -9.08 -3.74
N LYS A 725 -10.36 -9.87 -4.79
CA LYS A 725 -9.25 -10.85 -4.86
C LYS A 725 -7.87 -10.26 -4.52
N SER A 726 -7.44 -9.27 -5.28
CA SER A 726 -6.14 -8.62 -5.09
C SER A 726 -6.09 -7.90 -3.73
N THR A 727 -7.23 -7.35 -3.26
CA THR A 727 -7.34 -6.75 -1.91
C THR A 727 -7.12 -7.79 -0.80
N LEU A 728 -7.68 -9.00 -0.95
CA LEU A 728 -7.47 -10.10 -0.01
C LEU A 728 -5.99 -10.50 0.04
N LEU A 729 -5.36 -10.72 -1.12
CA LEU A 729 -3.94 -11.08 -1.20
C LEU A 729 -3.02 -9.98 -0.64
N ASN A 730 -3.28 -8.72 -0.98
CA ASN A 730 -2.52 -7.58 -0.48
C ASN A 730 -2.67 -7.40 1.04
N THR A 731 -3.82 -7.73 1.62
CA THR A 731 -4.03 -7.68 3.08
C THR A 731 -3.34 -8.87 3.77
N MET A 732 -3.44 -10.06 3.17
CA MET A 732 -2.92 -11.30 3.74
C MET A 732 -1.39 -11.35 3.75
N PHE A 733 -0.77 -11.00 2.62
CA PHE A 733 0.66 -11.15 2.41
C PHE A 733 1.41 -9.81 2.33
N GLY A 734 0.72 -8.67 2.38
CA GLY A 734 1.34 -7.35 2.21
C GLY A 734 1.80 -7.07 0.77
N LEU A 735 1.23 -7.78 -0.21
CA LEU A 735 1.58 -7.66 -1.62
C LEU A 735 1.10 -6.34 -2.24
N GLN A 736 1.62 -6.04 -3.43
CA GLN A 736 1.35 -4.80 -4.16
C GLN A 736 0.64 -5.03 -5.51
N PHE A 737 -0.25 -6.03 -5.58
CA PHE A 737 -1.11 -6.20 -6.75
C PHE A 737 -2.00 -4.96 -6.93
N PRO A 738 -2.21 -4.47 -8.16
CA PRO A 738 -3.03 -3.28 -8.38
C PRO A 738 -4.52 -3.56 -8.10
N VAL A 739 -5.21 -2.59 -7.50
CA VAL A 739 -6.62 -2.71 -7.01
C VAL A 739 -7.58 -1.64 -7.57
N ALA A 740 -7.14 -0.82 -8.53
CA ALA A 740 -7.88 0.37 -8.96
C ALA A 740 -9.08 0.04 -9.87
N SER A 741 -10.20 0.75 -9.68
CA SER A 741 -11.41 0.58 -10.51
C SER A 741 -11.20 1.06 -11.94
N GLY A 742 -11.28 0.15 -12.91
CA GLY A 742 -10.97 0.40 -14.32
C GLY A 742 -9.61 -0.13 -14.77
N ARG A 743 -8.83 -0.73 -13.84
CA ARG A 743 -7.64 -1.53 -14.13
C ARG A 743 -7.81 -2.93 -13.55
N CYS A 744 -8.85 -3.61 -13.98
CA CYS A 744 -8.98 -5.01 -13.62
C CYS A 744 -7.81 -5.72 -14.30
N ASN A 745 -6.94 -6.32 -13.49
CA ASN A 745 -5.82 -7.14 -13.97
C ASN A 745 -6.35 -8.04 -15.07
N ARG A 746 -5.63 -8.12 -16.19
CA ARG A 746 -6.04 -8.93 -17.34
C ARG A 746 -5.09 -10.09 -17.45
N GLY A 747 -5.63 -11.31 -17.39
CA GLY A 747 -4.87 -12.54 -17.31
C GLY A 747 -4.46 -12.89 -15.89
N ALA A 748 -3.21 -13.29 -15.67
CA ALA A 748 -2.72 -13.70 -14.36
C ALA A 748 -1.34 -13.12 -14.08
N PHE A 749 -1.16 -12.63 -12.86
CA PHE A 749 0.08 -12.04 -12.38
C PHE A 749 0.65 -12.88 -11.25
N MET A 750 1.96 -13.08 -11.23
CA MET A 750 2.68 -13.83 -10.22
C MET A 750 3.66 -12.95 -9.45
N THR A 751 3.80 -13.22 -8.15
CA THR A 751 4.83 -12.61 -7.29
C THR A 751 5.35 -13.64 -6.28
N LEU A 752 6.49 -13.37 -5.65
CA LEU A 752 7.13 -14.27 -4.71
C LEU A 752 7.06 -13.76 -3.27
N VAL A 753 6.74 -14.67 -2.36
CA VAL A 753 6.90 -14.48 -0.92
C VAL A 753 7.98 -15.44 -0.43
N ARG A 754 9.02 -14.92 0.22
CA ARG A 754 10.12 -15.75 0.73
C ARG A 754 9.80 -16.33 2.08
N VAL A 755 10.32 -17.51 2.37
CA VAL A 755 10.26 -18.16 3.68
C VAL A 755 11.58 -17.93 4.41
N GLU A 756 11.54 -17.48 5.66
CA GLU A 756 12.76 -17.32 6.46
C GLU A 756 13.48 -18.67 6.67
N GLU A 757 14.81 -18.65 6.66
CA GLU A 757 15.67 -19.85 6.71
C GLU A 757 15.34 -20.78 7.88
N ASN A 758 15.04 -20.20 9.04
CA ASN A 758 14.67 -20.91 10.27
C ASN A 758 13.30 -21.64 10.17
N PHE A 759 12.50 -21.35 9.14
CA PHE A 759 11.15 -21.86 8.97
C PHE A 759 10.97 -22.70 7.69
N ILE A 760 11.97 -22.70 6.78
CA ILE A 760 12.00 -23.54 5.58
C ILE A 760 11.83 -25.03 5.90
N ALA A 761 12.42 -25.50 7.02
CA ALA A 761 12.30 -26.89 7.45
C ALA A 761 10.87 -27.27 7.87
N GLU A 762 10.14 -26.33 8.49
CA GLU A 762 8.76 -26.53 8.93
C GLU A 762 7.76 -26.43 7.77
N LEU A 763 7.91 -25.45 6.88
CA LEU A 763 7.00 -25.22 5.76
C LEU A 763 7.30 -26.11 4.53
N GLY A 764 8.53 -26.62 4.44
CA GLY A 764 8.98 -27.50 3.37
C GLY A 764 9.34 -26.79 2.06
N CYS A 765 9.29 -25.46 2.00
CA CYS A 765 9.64 -24.69 0.81
C CYS A 765 10.41 -23.41 1.15
N ASP A 766 11.15 -22.90 0.17
CA ASP A 766 11.97 -21.70 0.24
C ASP A 766 11.18 -20.47 -0.26
N LEU A 767 10.28 -20.69 -1.24
CA LEU A 767 9.45 -19.66 -1.86
C LEU A 767 7.98 -20.08 -1.95
N ILE A 768 7.08 -19.10 -1.84
CA ILE A 768 5.68 -19.22 -2.22
C ILE A 768 5.42 -18.30 -3.42
N LEU A 769 5.03 -18.87 -4.55
CA LEU A 769 4.53 -18.14 -5.71
C LEU A 769 3.06 -17.84 -5.49
N VAL A 770 2.71 -16.56 -5.44
CA VAL A 770 1.33 -16.10 -5.32
C VAL A 770 0.83 -15.64 -6.68
N ILE A 771 -0.27 -16.21 -7.16
CA ILE A 771 -0.89 -15.88 -8.44
C ILE A 771 -2.22 -15.14 -8.22
N ASP A 772 -2.29 -13.88 -8.67
CA ASP A 772 -3.51 -13.09 -8.75
C ASP A 772 -4.10 -13.18 -10.16
N THR A 773 -5.39 -13.47 -10.28
CA THR A 773 -6.07 -13.61 -11.57
C THR A 773 -7.01 -12.46 -11.85
N GLU A 774 -7.32 -12.27 -13.13
CA GLU A 774 -8.43 -11.46 -13.55
C GLU A 774 -9.78 -11.96 -13.00
N GLY A 775 -10.77 -11.07 -13.08
CA GLY A 775 -12.13 -11.38 -12.67
C GLY A 775 -12.90 -12.13 -13.73
N LEU A 776 -13.32 -13.35 -13.40
CA LEU A 776 -14.17 -14.16 -14.28
C LEU A 776 -15.52 -13.48 -14.52
N LYS A 777 -16.13 -13.77 -15.68
CA LYS A 777 -17.46 -13.29 -16.10
C LYS A 777 -17.59 -11.76 -16.07
N ALA A 778 -16.53 -11.03 -16.43
CA ALA A 778 -16.55 -9.58 -16.49
C ALA A 778 -17.64 -9.08 -17.48
N PRO A 779 -18.60 -8.22 -17.06
CA PRO A 779 -19.68 -7.74 -17.92
C PRO A 779 -19.19 -7.06 -19.20
N GLU A 780 -18.03 -6.40 -19.14
CA GLU A 780 -17.38 -5.72 -20.26
C GLU A 780 -16.92 -6.71 -21.34
N LEU A 781 -16.53 -7.92 -20.94
CA LEU A 781 -16.07 -8.98 -21.83
C LEU A 781 -17.21 -9.86 -22.34
N ALA A 782 -18.37 -9.87 -21.67
CA ALA A 782 -19.52 -10.71 -22.04
C ALA A 782 -20.04 -10.48 -23.47
N SER A 783 -19.71 -9.33 -24.09
CA SER A 783 -20.07 -9.00 -25.48
C SER A 783 -19.10 -9.55 -26.54
N LEU A 784 -17.92 -10.04 -26.14
CA LEU A 784 -16.93 -10.63 -27.02
C LEU A 784 -17.24 -12.10 -27.30
N VAL A 785 -17.07 -12.52 -28.56
CA VAL A 785 -17.48 -13.82 -29.12
C VAL A 785 -16.84 -15.04 -28.42
N ASP A 786 -15.74 -14.85 -27.66
CA ASP A 786 -14.96 -15.93 -27.04
C ASP A 786 -14.71 -15.76 -25.51
N SER A 787 -15.44 -14.85 -24.83
CA SER A 787 -15.14 -14.48 -23.43
C SER A 787 -15.21 -15.65 -22.43
N TYR A 788 -16.16 -16.56 -22.60
CA TYR A 788 -16.30 -17.74 -21.73
C TYR A 788 -15.13 -18.72 -21.89
N GLU A 789 -14.55 -18.83 -23.08
CA GLU A 789 -13.41 -19.72 -23.32
C GLU A 789 -12.15 -19.21 -22.60
N HIS A 790 -11.95 -17.89 -22.57
CA HIS A 790 -10.87 -17.26 -21.81
C HIS A 790 -10.96 -17.57 -20.31
N ASP A 791 -12.15 -17.36 -19.71
CA ASP A 791 -12.39 -17.64 -18.28
C ASP A 791 -12.09 -19.10 -17.93
N ASN A 792 -12.49 -20.03 -18.81
CA ASN A 792 -12.30 -21.47 -18.61
C ASN A 792 -10.82 -21.87 -18.73
N GLU A 793 -10.11 -21.33 -19.73
CA GLU A 793 -8.66 -21.53 -19.90
C GLU A 793 -7.90 -21.05 -18.67
N LEU A 794 -8.20 -19.83 -18.22
CA LEU A 794 -7.58 -19.21 -17.05
C LEU A 794 -7.83 -20.02 -15.78
N ALA A 795 -9.10 -20.35 -15.49
CA ALA A 795 -9.46 -21.10 -14.30
C ALA A 795 -8.81 -22.49 -14.27
N THR A 796 -8.82 -23.21 -15.40
CA THR A 796 -8.24 -24.56 -15.52
C THR A 796 -6.74 -24.52 -15.30
N LEU A 797 -6.05 -23.57 -15.94
CA LEU A 797 -4.61 -23.41 -15.79
C LEU A 797 -4.23 -23.04 -14.35
N VAL A 798 -4.86 -22.01 -13.78
CA VAL A 798 -4.50 -21.50 -12.45
C VAL A 798 -4.76 -22.53 -11.35
N ILE A 799 -5.91 -23.21 -11.38
CA ILE A 799 -6.20 -24.29 -10.43
C ILE A 799 -5.19 -25.44 -10.61
N GLY A 800 -4.82 -25.79 -11.85
CA GLY A 800 -3.89 -26.89 -12.12
C GLY A 800 -2.42 -26.58 -11.77
N LEU A 801 -2.02 -25.30 -11.79
CA LEU A 801 -0.68 -24.87 -11.36
C LEU A 801 -0.52 -24.83 -9.84
N SER A 802 -1.62 -24.69 -9.10
CA SER A 802 -1.61 -24.34 -7.69
C SER A 802 -1.55 -25.54 -6.74
N ASP A 803 -0.85 -25.37 -5.62
CA ASP A 803 -0.99 -26.27 -4.47
C ASP A 803 -2.28 -25.95 -3.70
N ILE A 804 -2.56 -24.65 -3.50
CA ILE A 804 -3.78 -24.15 -2.88
C ILE A 804 -4.40 -23.07 -3.77
N THR A 805 -5.68 -23.18 -4.09
CA THR A 805 -6.47 -22.15 -4.78
C THR A 805 -7.52 -21.58 -3.84
N ILE A 806 -7.54 -20.26 -3.70
CA ILE A 806 -8.56 -19.51 -2.96
C ILE A 806 -9.67 -19.12 -3.92
N ILE A 807 -10.84 -19.71 -3.76
CA ILE A 807 -12.06 -19.39 -4.49
C ILE A 807 -12.77 -18.24 -3.74
N ASN A 808 -12.57 -17.02 -4.22
CA ASN A 808 -13.13 -15.81 -3.64
C ASN A 808 -14.52 -15.51 -4.23
N MET A 809 -15.53 -15.51 -3.37
CA MET A 809 -16.94 -15.32 -3.71
C MET A 809 -17.51 -14.07 -3.02
N ALA A 810 -18.41 -13.37 -3.71
CA ALA A 810 -19.19 -12.31 -3.07
C ALA A 810 -20.38 -12.93 -2.32
N MET A 811 -20.50 -12.58 -1.03
CA MET A 811 -21.56 -13.09 -0.16
C MET A 811 -21.61 -14.63 -0.18
N GLU A 812 -22.80 -15.21 -0.27
CA GLU A 812 -23.05 -16.66 -0.25
C GLU A 812 -23.44 -17.20 -1.64
N ASN A 813 -23.16 -16.45 -2.72
CA ASN A 813 -23.57 -16.82 -4.07
C ASN A 813 -22.61 -17.83 -4.73
N THR A 814 -22.97 -19.11 -4.70
CA THR A 814 -22.19 -20.21 -5.31
C THR A 814 -22.54 -20.45 -6.78
N ALA A 815 -23.61 -19.86 -7.30
CA ALA A 815 -24.11 -20.15 -8.66
C ALA A 815 -23.09 -19.75 -9.75
N GLU A 816 -22.35 -18.67 -9.54
CA GLU A 816 -21.46 -18.12 -10.55
C GLU A 816 -20.18 -18.94 -10.75
N ILE A 817 -19.66 -19.54 -9.67
CA ILE A 817 -18.40 -20.30 -9.70
C ILE A 817 -18.60 -21.79 -9.97
N LYS A 818 -19.78 -22.32 -9.67
CA LYS A 818 -20.13 -23.73 -9.85
C LYS A 818 -19.89 -24.19 -11.30
N ASP A 819 -20.36 -23.43 -12.28
CA ASP A 819 -20.22 -23.78 -13.70
C ASP A 819 -18.75 -23.85 -14.13
N ILE A 820 -17.92 -22.96 -13.59
CA ILE A 820 -16.49 -22.88 -13.91
C ILE A 820 -15.75 -24.07 -13.30
N LEU A 821 -16.03 -24.39 -12.03
CA LEU A 821 -15.44 -25.57 -11.38
C LEU A 821 -15.83 -26.86 -12.10
N GLN A 822 -17.07 -26.97 -12.58
CA GLN A 822 -17.50 -28.10 -13.39
C GLN A 822 -16.65 -28.26 -14.66
N ILE A 823 -16.41 -27.16 -15.38
CA ILE A 823 -15.61 -27.17 -16.61
C ILE A 823 -14.17 -27.57 -16.30
N VAL A 824 -13.60 -27.04 -15.21
CA VAL A 824 -12.25 -27.38 -14.75
C VAL A 824 -12.13 -28.87 -14.42
N ILE A 825 -13.10 -29.44 -13.71
CA ILE A 825 -13.13 -30.88 -13.38
C ILE A 825 -13.16 -31.73 -14.66
N HIS A 826 -14.01 -31.36 -15.62
CA HIS A 826 -14.12 -32.12 -16.86
C HIS A 826 -12.82 -32.07 -17.66
N ALA A 827 -12.21 -30.88 -17.78
CA ALA A 827 -10.90 -30.70 -18.39
C ALA A 827 -9.84 -31.58 -17.67
N PHE A 828 -9.84 -31.60 -16.35
CA PHE A 828 -8.90 -32.36 -15.54
C PHE A 828 -9.00 -33.87 -15.74
N LEU A 829 -10.22 -34.40 -15.85
CA LEU A 829 -10.46 -35.82 -16.16
C LEU A 829 -9.99 -36.19 -17.56
N ARG A 830 -10.19 -35.30 -18.54
CA ARG A 830 -9.80 -35.53 -19.94
C ARG A 830 -8.29 -35.47 -20.15
N MET A 831 -7.60 -34.56 -19.45
CA MET A 831 -6.16 -34.34 -19.62
C MET A 831 -5.30 -35.53 -19.19
N LYS A 832 -5.88 -36.57 -18.54
CA LYS A 832 -5.28 -37.88 -18.13
C LYS A 832 -3.96 -37.82 -17.34
N ALA A 833 -3.39 -36.64 -17.12
CA ALA A 833 -2.08 -36.43 -16.51
C ALA A 833 -2.08 -35.14 -15.67
N ILE A 834 -3.01 -35.03 -14.71
CA ILE A 834 -2.80 -34.11 -13.60
C ILE A 834 -2.19 -34.90 -12.48
N GLY A 835 -0.85 -34.96 -12.46
CA GLY A 835 -0.08 -35.56 -11.38
C GLY A 835 -0.19 -34.80 -10.05
N LYS A 836 -1.24 -33.99 -9.87
CA LYS A 836 -1.48 -33.09 -8.75
C LYS A 836 -2.95 -33.09 -8.36
N LYS A 837 -3.20 -33.19 -7.04
CA LYS A 837 -4.50 -32.91 -6.45
C LYS A 837 -4.47 -31.50 -5.80
N PRO A 838 -4.92 -30.44 -6.49
CA PRO A 838 -4.92 -29.08 -5.90
C PRO A 838 -5.95 -28.99 -4.77
N LYS A 839 -5.67 -28.18 -3.74
CA LYS A 839 -6.62 -27.90 -2.66
C LYS A 839 -7.38 -26.60 -2.92
N CYS A 840 -8.71 -26.60 -2.72
CA CYS A 840 -9.52 -25.39 -2.84
C CYS A 840 -10.04 -24.92 -1.48
N LEU A 841 -9.93 -23.63 -1.22
CA LEU A 841 -10.54 -22.92 -0.08
C LEU A 841 -11.57 -21.93 -0.60
N PHE A 842 -12.76 -21.90 0.00
CA PHE A 842 -13.82 -20.98 -0.40
C PHE A 842 -13.89 -19.83 0.59
N VAL A 843 -13.77 -18.61 0.08
CA VAL A 843 -13.78 -17.38 0.87
C VAL A 843 -14.99 -16.54 0.48
N HIS A 844 -15.92 -16.39 1.41
CA HIS A 844 -17.16 -15.63 1.27
C HIS A 844 -16.95 -14.20 1.79
N GLN A 845 -16.91 -13.23 0.88
CA GLN A 845 -16.68 -11.82 1.21
C GLN A 845 -17.97 -11.10 1.63
N ASN A 846 -17.84 -10.10 2.50
CA ASN A 846 -18.94 -9.30 3.04
C ASN A 846 -19.96 -10.11 3.86
N VAL A 847 -19.51 -11.15 4.56
CA VAL A 847 -20.34 -11.93 5.48
C VAL A 847 -19.87 -11.69 6.90
N SER A 848 -20.68 -11.00 7.70
CA SER A 848 -20.35 -10.60 9.07
C SER A 848 -21.17 -11.32 10.15
N ASP A 849 -22.15 -12.13 9.75
CA ASP A 849 -23.00 -12.85 10.69
C ASP A 849 -22.25 -14.04 11.30
N VAL A 850 -22.15 -14.07 12.64
CA VAL A 850 -21.52 -15.17 13.39
C VAL A 850 -22.18 -16.53 13.13
N SER A 851 -23.44 -16.54 12.71
CA SER A 851 -24.20 -17.75 12.37
C SER A 851 -23.95 -18.27 10.95
N ALA A 852 -23.22 -17.53 10.11
CA ALA A 852 -22.98 -17.89 8.70
C ALA A 852 -22.39 -19.30 8.56
N ASN A 853 -21.43 -19.68 9.40
CA ASN A 853 -20.86 -21.04 9.38
C ASN A 853 -21.92 -22.12 9.61
N GLN A 854 -22.88 -21.90 10.51
CA GLN A 854 -23.90 -22.90 10.82
C GLN A 854 -25.00 -22.93 9.76
N ASN A 855 -25.46 -21.77 9.32
CA ASN A 855 -26.57 -21.65 8.37
C ASN A 855 -26.20 -22.18 6.98
N ASN A 856 -24.95 -21.96 6.56
CA ASN A 856 -24.49 -22.34 5.22
C ASN A 856 -23.99 -23.77 5.10
N LYS A 857 -23.77 -24.50 6.22
CA LYS A 857 -23.36 -25.93 6.17
C LYS A 857 -24.25 -26.76 5.26
N ARG A 858 -25.57 -26.49 5.27
CA ARG A 858 -26.53 -27.19 4.42
C ARG A 858 -26.29 -26.90 2.93
N ASP A 859 -26.03 -25.65 2.58
CA ASP A 859 -25.88 -25.25 1.18
C ASP A 859 -24.50 -25.61 0.62
N THR A 860 -23.45 -25.55 1.46
CA THR A 860 -22.13 -26.11 1.16
C THR A 860 -22.20 -27.61 0.88
N LYS A 861 -22.95 -28.36 1.70
CA LYS A 861 -23.15 -29.80 1.48
C LYS A 861 -23.88 -30.07 0.16
N LYS A 862 -24.93 -29.31 -0.15
CA LYS A 862 -25.64 -29.44 -1.44
C LYS A 862 -24.73 -29.10 -2.63
N LEU A 863 -23.87 -28.08 -2.51
CA LEU A 863 -22.91 -27.74 -3.55
C LEU A 863 -21.96 -28.91 -3.81
N LEU A 864 -21.42 -29.53 -2.76
CA LEU A 864 -20.54 -30.69 -2.90
C LEU A 864 -21.26 -31.88 -3.53
N GLU A 865 -22.48 -32.21 -3.09
CA GLU A 865 -23.31 -33.28 -3.67
C GLU A 865 -23.51 -33.06 -5.18
N LEU A 866 -23.79 -31.81 -5.58
CA LEU A 866 -23.98 -31.43 -6.97
C LEU A 866 -22.68 -31.52 -7.80
N LEU A 867 -21.55 -31.07 -7.24
CA LEU A 867 -20.23 -31.20 -7.88
C LEU A 867 -19.84 -32.68 -8.03
N ASP A 868 -20.15 -33.53 -7.04
CA ASP A 868 -19.91 -34.97 -7.10
C ASP A 868 -20.75 -35.64 -8.20
N GLU A 869 -22.03 -35.29 -8.32
CA GLU A 869 -22.88 -35.78 -9.41
C GLU A 869 -22.33 -35.38 -10.78
N MET A 870 -21.95 -34.11 -10.94
CA MET A 870 -21.37 -33.61 -12.19
C MET A 870 -20.04 -34.30 -12.52
N THR A 871 -19.20 -34.53 -11.51
CA THR A 871 -17.92 -35.22 -11.66
C THR A 871 -18.12 -36.65 -12.15
N LYS A 872 -19.08 -37.38 -11.58
CA LYS A 872 -19.43 -38.74 -12.02
C LYS A 872 -19.87 -38.76 -13.48
N VAL A 873 -20.65 -37.76 -13.90
CA VAL A 873 -21.10 -37.70 -15.29
C VAL A 873 -19.92 -37.42 -16.23
N ALA A 874 -19.06 -36.45 -15.89
CA ALA A 874 -17.87 -36.14 -16.68
C ALA A 874 -16.93 -37.35 -16.80
N ALA A 875 -16.67 -38.06 -15.70
CA ALA A 875 -15.82 -39.26 -15.71
C ALA A 875 -16.40 -40.40 -16.55
N ASN A 876 -17.71 -40.60 -16.48
CA ASN A 876 -18.43 -41.56 -17.32
C ASN A 876 -18.37 -41.21 -18.82
N MET A 877 -18.27 -39.94 -19.19
CA MET A 877 -18.09 -39.50 -20.58
C MET A 877 -16.68 -39.81 -21.09
N GLU A 878 -15.67 -39.72 -20.22
CA GLU A 878 -14.27 -40.01 -20.54
C GLU A 878 -13.90 -41.51 -20.38
N ASN A 879 -14.91 -42.38 -20.18
CA ASN A 879 -14.77 -43.83 -19.96
C ASN A 879 -13.86 -44.21 -18.78
N ILE A 880 -13.87 -43.40 -17.71
CA ILE A 880 -13.13 -43.67 -16.48
C ILE A 880 -14.03 -44.56 -15.58
N SER A 881 -13.59 -45.79 -15.33
CA SER A 881 -14.37 -46.85 -14.67
C SER A 881 -14.45 -46.75 -13.13
N GLU A 882 -13.75 -45.80 -12.52
CA GLU A 882 -13.75 -45.57 -11.07
C GLU A 882 -14.86 -44.61 -10.63
N SER A 883 -15.44 -44.81 -9.43
CA SER A 883 -16.38 -43.85 -8.84
C SER A 883 -15.62 -42.60 -8.40
N THR A 884 -15.42 -41.68 -9.33
CA THR A 884 -14.73 -40.41 -9.10
C THR A 884 -15.70 -39.40 -8.49
N THR A 885 -15.25 -38.76 -7.42
CA THR A 885 -15.94 -37.66 -6.72
C THR A 885 -15.15 -36.38 -6.92
N PHE A 886 -15.74 -35.22 -6.67
CA PHE A 886 -15.05 -33.94 -6.70
C PHE A 886 -13.78 -34.00 -5.85
N ASN A 887 -13.89 -34.56 -4.64
CA ASN A 887 -12.78 -34.68 -3.70
C ASN A 887 -11.68 -35.67 -4.13
N SER A 888 -11.88 -36.47 -5.18
CA SER A 888 -10.80 -37.29 -5.76
C SER A 888 -9.87 -36.48 -6.66
N ILE A 889 -10.36 -35.37 -7.21
CA ILE A 889 -9.65 -34.53 -8.18
C ILE A 889 -9.13 -33.26 -7.52
N ILE A 890 -9.96 -32.60 -6.71
CA ILE A 890 -9.66 -31.35 -6.01
C ILE A 890 -9.89 -31.58 -4.53
N ASP A 891 -8.90 -31.31 -3.69
CA ASP A 891 -9.03 -31.48 -2.24
C ASP A 891 -9.93 -30.39 -1.64
N TYR A 892 -11.08 -30.80 -1.12
CA TYR A 892 -12.06 -29.90 -0.51
C TYR A 892 -12.76 -30.55 0.68
N ASP A 893 -12.66 -29.87 1.84
CA ASP A 893 -13.33 -30.22 3.08
C ASP A 893 -14.43 -29.18 3.39
N PRO A 894 -15.72 -29.54 3.30
CA PRO A 894 -16.82 -28.61 3.52
C PRO A 894 -16.89 -28.07 4.96
N ASP A 895 -16.27 -28.74 5.95
CA ASP A 895 -16.29 -28.26 7.34
C ASP A 895 -15.14 -27.29 7.65
N ASN A 896 -13.97 -27.46 7.03
CA ASN A 896 -12.75 -26.70 7.38
C ASN A 896 -12.22 -25.76 6.28
N ASN A 897 -12.71 -25.87 5.03
CA ASN A 897 -12.21 -25.07 3.91
C ASN A 897 -13.12 -23.88 3.52
N ASN A 898 -14.10 -23.53 4.34
CA ASN A 898 -14.98 -22.37 4.10
C ASN A 898 -14.69 -21.25 5.11
N TRP A 899 -14.46 -20.04 4.60
CA TRP A 899 -14.12 -18.85 5.38
C TRP A 899 -15.11 -17.73 5.08
N TYR A 900 -15.59 -17.06 6.12
CA TYR A 900 -16.57 -15.98 6.00
C TYR A 900 -15.92 -14.70 6.50
N VAL A 901 -15.65 -13.80 5.56
CA VAL A 901 -14.86 -12.59 5.80
C VAL A 901 -15.81 -11.39 5.85
N PRO A 902 -15.79 -10.58 6.92
CA PRO A 902 -16.60 -9.37 7.03
C PRO A 902 -16.35 -8.36 5.91
N GLY A 903 -17.15 -7.29 5.83
CA GLY A 903 -16.87 -6.21 4.88
C GLY A 903 -15.58 -5.46 5.19
N LEU A 904 -14.83 -5.07 4.14
CA LEU A 904 -13.53 -4.40 4.26
C LEU A 904 -13.59 -3.09 5.07
N TRP A 905 -14.66 -2.29 4.91
CA TRP A 905 -14.76 -0.97 5.51
C TRP A 905 -15.63 -0.98 6.78
N HIS A 906 -15.17 -0.30 7.83
CA HIS A 906 -15.96 0.01 9.01
C HIS A 906 -16.59 1.40 8.84
N GLY A 907 -17.85 1.41 8.39
CA GLY A 907 -18.56 2.64 8.01
C GLY A 907 -18.59 2.86 6.50
N VAL A 908 -18.87 4.10 6.08
CA VAL A 908 -19.05 4.46 4.67
C VAL A 908 -17.83 5.24 4.17
N PRO A 909 -17.12 4.77 3.12
CA PRO A 909 -16.06 5.56 2.47
C PRO A 909 -16.58 6.94 2.01
N PRO A 910 -15.74 8.00 2.01
CA PRO A 910 -14.28 7.94 1.96
C PRO A 910 -13.56 8.05 3.31
N MET A 911 -14.30 8.34 4.39
CA MET A 911 -13.74 8.50 5.74
C MET A 911 -13.73 7.22 6.57
N ALA A 912 -14.28 6.11 6.05
CA ALA A 912 -14.23 4.81 6.70
C ALA A 912 -12.80 4.26 6.84
N SER A 913 -12.53 3.59 7.96
CA SER A 913 -11.32 2.81 8.20
C SER A 913 -11.52 1.34 7.82
N VAL A 914 -10.43 0.58 7.67
CA VAL A 914 -10.50 -0.87 7.43
C VAL A 914 -11.09 -1.58 8.65
N ASN A 915 -12.09 -2.43 8.47
CA ASN A 915 -12.76 -3.17 9.52
C ASN A 915 -11.79 -4.10 10.27
N HIS A 916 -11.76 -4.00 11.59
CA HIS A 916 -10.93 -4.85 12.44
C HIS A 916 -11.22 -6.33 12.24
N GLY A 917 -12.50 -6.73 12.17
CA GLY A 917 -12.90 -8.13 11.94
C GLY A 917 -12.45 -8.66 10.57
N TYR A 918 -12.38 -7.80 9.54
CA TYR A 918 -11.81 -8.18 8.25
C TYR A 918 -10.32 -8.55 8.40
N SER A 919 -9.55 -7.67 9.02
CA SER A 919 -8.10 -7.85 9.20
C SER A 919 -7.77 -9.09 10.05
N GLU A 920 -8.55 -9.36 11.09
CA GLU A 920 -8.38 -10.56 11.92
C GLU A 920 -8.70 -11.86 11.18
N THR A 921 -9.86 -11.95 10.52
CA THR A 921 -10.22 -13.16 9.77
C THR A 921 -9.25 -13.44 8.62
N VAL A 922 -8.75 -12.39 7.94
CA VAL A 922 -7.72 -12.56 6.88
C VAL A 922 -6.39 -13.04 7.46
N TYR A 923 -6.02 -12.56 8.65
CA TYR A 923 -4.83 -13.06 9.36
C TYR A 923 -5.01 -14.53 9.77
N GLU A 924 -6.16 -14.93 10.29
CA GLU A 924 -6.48 -16.33 10.61
C GLU A 924 -6.49 -17.23 9.37
N LEU A 925 -6.99 -16.73 8.24
CA LEU A 925 -6.91 -17.44 6.95
C LEU A 925 -5.44 -17.64 6.53
N LYS A 926 -4.59 -16.62 6.66
CA LYS A 926 -3.14 -16.75 6.41
C LYS A 926 -2.51 -17.84 7.27
N MET A 927 -2.88 -17.86 8.55
CA MET A 927 -2.42 -18.84 9.52
C MET A 927 -2.81 -20.25 9.10
N SER A 928 -4.08 -20.44 8.75
CA SER A 928 -4.60 -21.72 8.27
C SER A 928 -3.91 -22.18 6.98
N LEU A 929 -3.69 -21.29 6.01
CA LEU A 929 -2.93 -21.57 4.79
C LEU A 929 -1.52 -22.10 5.08
N CYS A 930 -0.80 -21.43 5.98
CA CYS A 930 0.54 -21.88 6.37
C CYS A 930 0.49 -23.24 7.08
N GLU A 931 -0.50 -23.48 7.92
CA GLU A 931 -0.67 -24.77 8.60
C GLU A 931 -1.00 -25.90 7.61
N TYR A 932 -1.81 -25.63 6.58
CA TYR A 932 -2.05 -26.58 5.49
C TYR A 932 -0.76 -26.92 4.75
N LEU A 933 0.08 -25.93 4.45
CA LEU A 933 1.38 -26.17 3.81
C LEU A 933 2.32 -27.05 4.65
N LYS A 934 2.27 -26.94 5.99
CA LYS A 934 3.06 -27.79 6.92
C LYS A 934 2.54 -29.22 7.03
N THR A 935 1.23 -29.38 7.23
CA THR A 935 0.62 -30.62 7.77
C THR A 935 0.17 -31.60 6.68
N CYS A 936 -0.11 -31.12 5.47
CA CYS A 936 -0.74 -31.97 4.47
C CYS A 936 0.26 -32.97 3.85
N LYS A 937 0.15 -34.23 4.29
CA LYS A 937 0.69 -35.39 3.57
C LYS A 937 0.06 -35.59 2.19
N SER A 938 -1.11 -34.99 1.93
CA SER A 938 -1.88 -35.05 0.68
C SER A 938 -1.49 -33.96 -0.34
N LEU A 939 -0.81 -32.89 0.07
CA LEU A 939 -0.25 -31.93 -0.87
C LEU A 939 0.95 -32.58 -1.56
N ASN A 940 1.09 -32.35 -2.87
CA ASN A 940 2.23 -32.87 -3.63
C ASN A 940 3.55 -32.40 -3.01
N LYS A 941 4.68 -33.05 -3.36
CA LYS A 941 5.98 -32.54 -2.92
C LYS A 941 6.18 -31.10 -3.46
N PRO A 942 6.78 -30.19 -2.67
CA PRO A 942 7.21 -28.89 -3.17
C PRO A 942 8.02 -29.06 -4.45
N HIS A 943 7.77 -28.20 -5.45
CA HIS A 943 8.43 -28.31 -6.76
C HIS A 943 9.80 -27.65 -6.71
N SER A 944 10.78 -28.24 -7.40
CA SER A 944 11.90 -27.41 -7.84
C SER A 944 11.41 -26.42 -8.90
N ILE A 945 12.10 -25.30 -9.09
CA ILE A 945 11.72 -24.33 -10.12
C ILE A 945 11.73 -24.98 -11.52
N LYS A 946 12.66 -25.91 -11.77
CA LYS A 946 12.72 -26.71 -13.01
C LYS A 946 11.48 -27.58 -13.21
N ASP A 947 11.05 -28.31 -12.17
CA ASP A 947 9.84 -29.12 -12.25
C ASP A 947 8.62 -28.25 -12.53
N PHE A 948 8.58 -27.05 -11.95
CA PHE A 948 7.50 -26.09 -12.18
C PHE A 948 7.49 -25.56 -13.62
N ILE A 949 8.64 -25.26 -14.22
CA ILE A 949 8.75 -24.89 -15.64
C ILE A 949 8.16 -26.00 -16.53
N THR A 950 8.59 -27.25 -16.33
CA THR A 950 8.07 -28.41 -17.08
C THR A 950 6.57 -28.59 -16.88
N TRP A 951 6.08 -28.33 -15.66
CA TRP A 951 4.66 -28.41 -15.34
C TRP A 951 3.84 -27.32 -16.04
N ILE A 952 4.30 -26.07 -16.07
CA ILE A 952 3.64 -24.98 -16.79
C ILE A 952 3.53 -25.32 -18.27
N ASP A 953 4.63 -25.74 -18.90
CA ASP A 953 4.63 -26.08 -20.33
C ASP A 953 3.66 -27.22 -20.64
N SER A 954 3.73 -28.32 -19.87
CA SER A 954 2.85 -29.48 -20.07
C SER A 954 1.38 -29.13 -19.88
N LEU A 955 1.04 -28.40 -18.81
CA LEU A 955 -0.33 -28.02 -18.51
C LEU A 955 -0.87 -26.98 -19.50
N TRP A 956 -0.09 -25.98 -19.87
CA TRP A 956 -0.50 -24.98 -20.86
C TRP A 956 -0.72 -25.63 -22.23
N ASN A 957 0.14 -26.56 -22.64
CA ASN A 957 -0.05 -27.34 -23.85
C ASN A 957 -1.36 -28.14 -23.80
N ALA A 958 -1.68 -28.77 -22.66
CA ALA A 958 -2.96 -29.48 -22.50
C ALA A 958 -4.17 -28.53 -22.60
N VAL A 959 -4.12 -27.36 -21.95
CA VAL A 959 -5.19 -26.33 -21.98
C VAL A 959 -5.41 -25.78 -23.40
N LYS A 960 -4.35 -25.60 -24.20
CA LYS A 960 -4.48 -25.19 -25.61
C LYS A 960 -5.22 -26.22 -26.46
N HIS A 961 -5.04 -27.51 -26.19
CA HIS A 961 -5.74 -28.59 -26.90
C HIS A 961 -7.16 -28.82 -26.39
N GLU A 962 -7.47 -28.34 -25.18
CA GLU A 962 -8.80 -28.44 -24.61
C GLU A 962 -9.80 -27.60 -25.39
N LYS A 963 -11.01 -28.14 -25.61
CA LYS A 963 -12.06 -27.50 -26.42
C LYS A 963 -13.18 -26.88 -25.57
N PHE A 964 -13.13 -27.04 -24.24
CA PHE A 964 -14.06 -26.46 -23.25
C PHE A 964 -15.54 -26.51 -23.68
N ILE A 965 -15.95 -27.63 -24.27
CA ILE A 965 -17.18 -27.71 -25.07
C ILE A 965 -18.45 -27.67 -24.18
N PHE A 966 -18.35 -27.93 -22.88
CA PHE A 966 -19.53 -28.24 -22.05
C PHE A 966 -19.56 -27.52 -20.70
N SER A 967 -20.66 -26.80 -20.46
CA SER A 967 -21.17 -26.49 -19.11
C SER A 967 -22.57 -27.12 -18.99
N PHE A 968 -22.73 -28.20 -18.23
CA PHE A 968 -24.05 -28.83 -18.11
C PHE A 968 -24.82 -28.17 -16.98
N ARG A 969 -26.03 -27.65 -17.25
CA ARG A 969 -26.84 -26.99 -16.21
C ARG A 969 -27.23 -27.96 -15.10
N ASN A 970 -27.42 -29.23 -15.46
CA ASN A 970 -27.74 -30.32 -14.54
C ASN A 970 -27.33 -31.69 -15.11
N SER A 971 -27.44 -32.74 -14.27
CA SER A 971 -27.16 -34.13 -14.62
C SER A 971 -28.02 -34.66 -15.77
N LEU A 972 -29.23 -34.13 -15.93
CA LEU A 972 -30.22 -34.53 -16.95
C LEU A 972 -29.79 -34.11 -18.37
N GLU A 973 -29.31 -32.88 -18.52
CA GLU A 973 -28.76 -32.36 -19.78
C GLU A 973 -27.52 -33.15 -20.19
N ALA A 974 -26.67 -33.47 -19.22
CA ALA A 974 -25.46 -34.26 -19.45
C ALA A 974 -25.78 -35.72 -19.85
N GLU A 975 -26.78 -36.34 -19.22
CA GLU A 975 -27.24 -37.69 -19.59
C GLU A 975 -27.88 -37.72 -20.98
N ALA A 976 -28.71 -36.72 -21.31
CA ALA A 976 -29.31 -36.58 -22.64
C ALA A 976 -28.22 -36.44 -23.72
N TYR A 977 -27.21 -35.60 -23.47
CA TYR A 977 -26.07 -35.45 -24.37
C TYR A 977 -25.28 -36.76 -24.52
N LYS A 978 -24.99 -37.49 -23.43
CA LYS A 978 -24.33 -38.80 -23.49
C LYS A 978 -25.10 -39.76 -24.39
N LYS A 979 -26.42 -39.87 -24.21
CA LYS A 979 -27.27 -40.74 -25.05
C LYS A 979 -27.21 -40.33 -26.51
N LEU A 980 -27.20 -39.04 -26.80
CA LEU A 980 -27.06 -38.51 -28.16
C LEU A 980 -25.68 -38.84 -28.75
N SER A 981 -24.60 -38.62 -28.00
CA SER A 981 -23.22 -38.88 -28.44
C SER A 981 -23.00 -40.38 -28.74
N ILE A 982 -23.49 -41.28 -27.88
CA ILE A 982 -23.44 -42.73 -28.14
C ILE A 982 -24.15 -43.06 -29.44
N ARG A 983 -25.37 -42.54 -29.66
CA ARG A 983 -26.14 -42.78 -30.89
C ARG A 983 -25.45 -42.20 -32.12
N PHE A 984 -24.87 -41.02 -32.00
CA PHE A 984 -24.15 -40.36 -33.10
C PHE A 984 -22.90 -41.13 -33.50
N SER A 985 -22.05 -41.55 -32.56
CA SER A 985 -20.87 -42.38 -32.85
C SER A 985 -21.27 -43.73 -33.46
N GLN A 986 -22.41 -44.28 -33.06
CA GLN A 986 -22.94 -45.51 -33.65
C GLN A 986 -23.36 -45.28 -35.11
N TRP A 987 -24.08 -44.19 -35.40
CA TRP A 987 -24.43 -43.81 -36.76
C TRP A 987 -23.22 -43.49 -37.64
N GLU A 988 -22.21 -42.80 -37.08
CA GLU A 988 -20.95 -42.52 -37.77
C GLU A 988 -20.25 -43.83 -38.12
N TRP A 989 -20.10 -44.74 -37.16
CA TRP A 989 -19.50 -46.05 -37.41
C TRP A 989 -20.26 -46.87 -38.46
N ASP A 990 -21.59 -46.91 -38.38
CA ASP A 990 -22.45 -47.58 -39.36
C ASP A 990 -22.28 -46.97 -40.76
N PHE A 991 -22.20 -45.64 -40.84
CA PHE A 991 -21.96 -44.91 -42.09
C PHE A 991 -20.56 -45.18 -42.65
N THR A 992 -19.50 -45.06 -41.84
CA THR A 992 -18.12 -45.35 -42.26
C THR A 992 -17.99 -46.79 -42.73
N LYS A 993 -18.63 -47.74 -42.04
CA LYS A 993 -18.65 -49.16 -42.44
C LYS A 993 -19.36 -49.36 -43.77
N ALA A 994 -20.50 -48.70 -44.01
CA ALA A 994 -21.23 -48.77 -45.27
C ALA A 994 -20.47 -48.11 -46.44
N VAL A 995 -19.73 -47.02 -46.17
CA VAL A 995 -18.85 -46.39 -47.16
C VAL A 995 -17.68 -47.32 -47.48
N TYR A 996 -17.01 -47.88 -46.47
CA TYR A 996 -15.91 -48.82 -46.68
C TYR A 996 -16.35 -50.03 -47.49
N SER A 997 -17.49 -50.65 -47.16
CA SER A 997 -18.00 -51.80 -47.92
C SER A 997 -18.25 -51.44 -49.38
N ARG A 998 -18.85 -50.27 -49.65
CA ARG A 998 -19.08 -49.79 -51.02
C ARG A 998 -17.79 -49.51 -51.80
N VAL A 999 -16.78 -48.94 -51.14
CA VAL A 999 -15.48 -48.65 -51.77
C VAL A 999 -14.73 -49.95 -52.09
N SER A 1000 -14.75 -50.92 -51.16
CA SER A 1000 -14.16 -52.25 -51.42
C SER A 1000 -14.91 -53.07 -52.47
N ASP A 1001 -16.22 -52.84 -52.64
CA ASP A 1001 -17.00 -53.48 -53.72
C ASP A 1001 -16.69 -52.83 -55.10
N THR A 1002 -16.30 -51.55 -55.15
CA THR A 1002 -15.91 -50.86 -56.40
C THR A 1002 -14.45 -51.06 -56.83
N ASP A 1003 -13.56 -51.50 -55.94
CA ASP A 1003 -12.17 -51.87 -56.28
C ASP A 1003 -12.05 -53.36 -56.72
N ALA A 1004 -13.14 -54.12 -56.67
CA ALA A 1004 -13.22 -55.53 -57.07
C ALA A 1004 -13.89 -55.77 -58.44
N ASP A 1005 -14.32 -54.69 -59.12
CA ASP A 1005 -14.73 -54.64 -60.54
C ASP A 1005 -13.66 -53.90 -61.35
#